data_AF-A0A7Z0N9U9-F1
#
_entry.id   AF-A0A7Z0N9U9-F1
#
_cell.length_a   1.000
_cell.length_b   1.000
_cell.length_c   1.000
_cell.angle_alpha   90.00
_cell.angle_beta   90.00
_cell.angle_gamma   90.00
#
_symmetry.space_group_name_H-M   'P 1'
#
loop_
_entity.id
_entity.type
_entity.pdbx_description
1 polymer ?
#
loop_
_entity_poly.entity_id
_entity_poly.type
_entity_poly.pdbx_seq_one_letter_code
_entity_poly.pdbx_strand_id
1 'polypeptide(L)'
;MNRRRRTLPPVPPKAPSELRPLIAAMTEILETGEGVRGDPLDRKVTLRDLLDSGIGKLKPGMRPNQDGNLDSGLLPPAPDLSIPPAPSGFDAQGGFYGMINLSWTIPGQQYRNHAYTNIFRSEEDNFSNAEIIGREAGGFYTDYVRDDAVDPDDPTKLKGYYYWITFTSVVDIEGPPNSPNGTYATPLADLGYVIELITGQIDEGVLAQTLQTEIARIGELDTVLNGPESLDGTVANRLAEEREERIAGLDGERAERIESLTFEAQARAQAIQEATDNLTTTITQATEQLQLEDSLLALQQDVMAATYNANAASIYSMAQVRINDNELFATQINQLFGSVGDNEALILNEQQIRIDQFSSLSTQVGILSARLEARPSLASSFEPGSDYNAWYASTGSSLSPETSDVYAGQQAALIASTLPSANPQSDGVRRTISPDTTSEFAGNEIRLSLYAKQPASSASAEFAVAYCIDGVFGEWVHFNATNDYAFYDVVITVPADTEGLDHELVIWGDTSGGGDGVLVDRVLVTFAETDIPEVTAAIEQVQQALADQEQAVASELQAFLSQLDANTASIQNESEARATQYDALASDLETLTVQTQDNTADIVAEREAWSSAVDALAVEVEGLMAAVGDDVALITEESKARAAEDELLAAVQRVISASRGTASATFYSLEEVRIDDNEATALRINGVEVELADAFSAIEQTQSLLASESQSLANQITTVASELGSDLSAVQQTISTEVNRLDGRINSQAQSLIAVQSSLDSDIASVQQSLNTNINRVDGELVSIGALYTAQVQVNGLIGGFGIYNDGTQVDAGFDVDSFFLGRTNANKRRPFIMDNDVVYMNNAMIRNGSIQEGQLGAITIGKFFLNDGSPVTTVGGLIRADAIDADNLSVAEAATFYGFAASSDWPNSGWALNPNGDFGLKSVSTGGRVEQNGDGMSVYDSSSRLRVRIGQL
;
A
#
# COMPACT_ATOMS: atom_id res chain seq x y z
N MET A 1 -21.96 145.81 -20.66
CA MET A 1 -21.21 146.43 -21.77
C MET A 1 -20.06 147.23 -21.21
N ASN A 2 -18.85 147.12 -21.78
CA ASN A 2 -17.66 147.90 -21.43
C ASN A 2 -17.18 147.82 -19.97
N ARG A 3 -16.13 147.03 -19.67
CA ARG A 3 -15.26 147.33 -18.51
C ARG A 3 -14.63 148.70 -18.78
N ARG A 4 -15.26 149.78 -18.30
CA ARG A 4 -14.67 151.13 -18.30
C ARG A 4 -13.33 151.06 -17.59
N ARG A 5 -12.28 151.55 -18.24
CA ARG A 5 -10.94 151.64 -17.64
C ARG A 5 -11.02 152.58 -16.44
N ARG A 6 -10.66 152.06 -15.27
CA ARG A 6 -10.71 152.78 -13.98
C ARG A 6 -9.49 153.70 -13.75
N THR A 7 -8.45 153.59 -14.58
CA THR A 7 -7.22 154.41 -14.51
C THR A 7 -6.80 154.93 -15.89
N LEU A 8 -6.17 156.10 -15.93
CA LEU A 8 -5.76 156.79 -17.17
C LEU A 8 -4.27 156.52 -17.53
N PRO A 9 -3.88 156.53 -18.82
CA PRO A 9 -2.48 156.32 -19.21
C PRO A 9 -1.56 157.49 -18.79
N PRO A 10 -0.26 157.25 -18.52
CA PRO A 10 0.67 158.28 -18.05
C PRO A 10 0.95 159.38 -19.10
N VAL A 11 1.13 160.62 -18.64
CA VAL A 11 1.23 161.83 -19.49
C VAL A 11 2.49 161.84 -20.38
N PRO A 12 2.38 162.04 -21.71
CA PRO A 12 3.52 161.95 -22.63
C PRO A 12 4.58 163.06 -22.47
N PRO A 13 5.89 162.76 -22.61
CA PRO A 13 6.99 163.71 -22.41
C PRO A 13 7.14 164.78 -23.51
N LYS A 14 6.21 164.86 -24.48
CA LYS A 14 6.11 165.97 -25.45
C LYS A 14 5.10 167.05 -25.04
N ALA A 15 4.31 166.83 -23.97
CA ALA A 15 3.35 167.83 -23.49
C ALA A 15 4.10 169.07 -22.93
N PRO A 16 3.65 170.30 -23.23
CA PRO A 16 4.29 171.54 -22.75
C PRO A 16 4.51 171.50 -21.23
N SER A 17 5.70 171.83 -20.76
CA SER A 17 6.08 171.71 -19.33
C SER A 17 5.15 172.48 -18.40
N GLU A 18 4.56 173.57 -18.88
CA GLU A 18 3.59 174.39 -18.16
C GLU A 18 2.25 173.68 -17.90
N LEU A 19 1.86 172.73 -18.75
CA LEU A 19 0.57 172.03 -18.66
C LEU A 19 0.66 170.64 -18.02
N ARG A 20 1.85 170.07 -17.87
CA ARG A 20 2.02 168.74 -17.23
C ARG A 20 1.52 168.67 -15.79
N PRO A 21 1.77 169.66 -14.90
CA PRO A 21 1.27 169.62 -13.54
C PRO A 21 -0.26 169.58 -13.49
N LEU A 22 -0.93 170.33 -14.38
CA LEU A 22 -2.38 170.37 -14.47
C LEU A 22 -2.95 169.01 -14.90
N ILE A 23 -2.37 168.37 -15.93
CA ILE A 23 -2.87 167.07 -16.42
C ILE A 23 -2.64 165.97 -15.38
N ALA A 24 -1.51 166.01 -14.64
CA ALA A 24 -1.27 165.10 -13.54
C ALA A 24 -2.30 165.28 -12.41
N ALA A 25 -2.57 166.52 -11.99
CA ALA A 25 -3.58 166.83 -10.96
C ALA A 25 -5.00 166.43 -11.39
N MET A 26 -5.36 166.64 -12.66
CA MET A 26 -6.66 166.21 -13.18
C MET A 26 -6.80 164.68 -13.17
N THR A 27 -5.73 163.95 -13.47
CA THR A 27 -5.72 162.48 -13.43
C THR A 27 -5.93 161.98 -12.00
N GLU A 28 -5.24 162.59 -11.04
CA GLU A 28 -5.36 162.26 -9.61
C GLU A 28 -6.79 162.48 -9.10
N ILE A 29 -7.40 163.65 -9.37
CA ILE A 29 -8.78 163.96 -8.95
C ILE A 29 -9.79 162.95 -9.51
N LEU A 30 -9.58 162.47 -10.73
CA LEU A 30 -10.50 161.54 -11.37
C LEU A 30 -10.39 160.13 -10.79
N GLU A 31 -9.17 159.64 -10.54
CA GLU A 31 -8.94 158.32 -9.96
C GLU A 31 -9.37 158.25 -8.49
N THR A 32 -9.25 159.34 -7.73
CA THR A 32 -9.82 159.46 -6.37
C THR A 32 -11.34 159.44 -6.40
N GLY A 33 -11.96 160.18 -7.33
CA GLY A 33 -13.41 160.19 -7.48
C GLY A 33 -14.03 158.82 -7.84
N GLU A 34 -13.27 157.94 -8.47
CA GLU A 34 -13.69 156.56 -8.80
C GLU A 34 -13.29 155.54 -7.73
N GLY A 35 -12.65 155.98 -6.63
CA GLY A 35 -12.28 155.15 -5.48
C GLY A 35 -11.10 154.21 -5.73
N VAL A 36 -10.27 154.51 -6.73
CA VAL A 36 -9.13 153.66 -7.14
C VAL A 36 -7.82 154.14 -6.51
N ARG A 37 -7.77 155.41 -6.09
CA ARG A 37 -6.60 156.09 -5.52
C ARG A 37 -7.03 156.96 -4.34
N GLY A 38 -6.41 156.84 -3.16
CA GLY A 38 -6.85 157.55 -1.94
C GLY A 38 -7.80 156.71 -1.06
N ASP A 39 -8.45 157.34 -0.08
CA ASP A 39 -9.42 156.67 0.80
C ASP A 39 -10.67 156.29 0.00
N PRO A 40 -11.11 155.01 0.01
CA PRO A 40 -12.30 154.57 -0.70
C PRO A 40 -13.59 155.35 -0.35
N LEU A 41 -13.66 156.03 0.80
CA LEU A 41 -14.78 156.88 1.20
C LEU A 41 -14.93 158.15 0.34
N ASP A 42 -13.86 158.59 -0.32
CA ASP A 42 -13.86 159.80 -1.16
C ASP A 42 -14.43 159.56 -2.57
N ARG A 43 -14.93 158.35 -2.84
CA ARG A 43 -15.61 158.01 -4.09
C ARG A 43 -16.88 158.85 -4.25
N LYS A 44 -17.11 159.37 -5.44
CA LYS A 44 -18.32 160.15 -5.77
C LYS A 44 -19.58 159.28 -5.62
N VAL A 45 -20.51 159.72 -4.77
CA VAL A 45 -21.80 159.07 -4.49
C VAL A 45 -22.87 159.55 -5.47
N THR A 46 -23.65 158.63 -6.04
CA THR A 46 -24.75 158.95 -6.97
C THR A 46 -26.10 159.02 -6.26
N LEU A 47 -27.11 159.63 -6.89
CA LEU A 47 -28.48 159.66 -6.35
C LEU A 47 -29.05 158.25 -6.05
N ARG A 48 -28.56 157.23 -6.75
CA ARG A 48 -28.98 155.84 -6.55
C ARG A 48 -28.37 155.26 -5.28
N ASP A 49 -27.10 155.60 -5.02
CA ASP A 49 -26.44 155.25 -3.76
C ASP A 49 -27.13 155.92 -2.55
N LEU A 50 -27.67 157.14 -2.70
CA LEU A 50 -28.43 157.84 -1.64
C LEU A 50 -29.81 157.24 -1.33
N LEU A 51 -30.44 156.57 -2.31
CA LEU A 51 -31.70 155.85 -2.11
C LEU A 51 -31.46 154.46 -1.53
N ASP A 52 -30.49 153.73 -2.08
CA ASP A 52 -30.15 152.37 -1.63
C ASP A 52 -29.50 152.36 -0.24
N SER A 53 -28.90 153.48 0.20
CA SER A 53 -28.41 153.66 1.57
C SER A 53 -29.49 154.08 2.58
N GLY A 54 -30.69 154.43 2.12
CA GLY A 54 -31.83 154.78 2.99
C GLY A 54 -31.77 156.18 3.64
N ILE A 55 -30.78 157.01 3.32
CA ILE A 55 -30.63 158.37 3.88
C ILE A 55 -31.57 159.39 3.21
N GLY A 56 -32.03 159.12 1.98
CA GLY A 56 -33.07 159.90 1.32
C GLY A 56 -34.28 159.05 0.98
N LYS A 57 -35.48 159.60 1.14
CA LYS A 57 -36.70 159.02 0.56
C LYS A 57 -37.26 159.96 -0.49
N LEU A 58 -37.68 159.37 -1.60
CA LEU A 58 -38.47 160.05 -2.60
C LEU A 58 -39.87 160.30 -2.03
N LYS A 59 -40.42 161.49 -2.31
CA LYS A 59 -41.84 161.73 -2.06
C LYS A 59 -42.67 160.66 -2.82
N PRO A 60 -43.65 160.02 -2.16
CA PRO A 60 -44.44 158.97 -2.79
C PRO A 60 -45.03 159.41 -4.15
N GLY A 61 -44.72 158.68 -5.23
CA GLY A 61 -45.28 158.87 -6.58
C GLY A 61 -44.37 159.48 -7.67
N MET A 62 -43.11 159.86 -7.40
CA MET A 62 -42.27 160.62 -8.36
C MET A 62 -41.01 159.89 -8.90
N ARG A 63 -40.45 160.33 -10.06
CA ARG A 63 -39.26 159.75 -10.76
C ARG A 63 -38.00 160.66 -10.69
N PRO A 64 -36.76 160.10 -10.79
CA PRO A 64 -35.52 160.85 -10.61
C PRO A 64 -35.01 161.49 -11.91
N ASN A 65 -35.66 162.58 -12.34
CA ASN A 65 -35.07 163.56 -13.28
C ASN A 65 -35.83 164.90 -13.30
N GLN A 66 -36.44 165.26 -12.16
CA GLN A 66 -37.11 166.53 -11.93
C GLN A 66 -36.72 167.06 -10.55
N ASP A 67 -36.29 168.31 -10.51
CA ASP A 67 -35.79 168.97 -9.30
C ASP A 67 -36.89 169.09 -8.23
N GLY A 68 -36.54 168.89 -6.95
CA GLY A 68 -37.42 169.08 -5.79
C GLY A 68 -38.13 167.83 -5.25
N ASN A 69 -37.81 166.64 -5.76
CA ASN A 69 -38.44 165.37 -5.33
C ASN A 69 -37.81 164.69 -4.11
N LEU A 70 -36.82 165.32 -3.49
CA LEU A 70 -36.28 164.95 -2.19
C LEU A 70 -36.88 165.89 -1.13
N ASP A 71 -37.47 165.34 -0.07
CA ASP A 71 -38.05 166.14 1.02
C ASP A 71 -37.03 166.39 2.14
N SER A 72 -36.99 167.64 2.65
CA SER A 72 -36.06 168.12 3.68
C SER A 72 -36.62 169.25 4.56
N GLY A 73 -37.73 169.02 5.30
CA GLY A 73 -38.11 169.66 6.59
C GLY A 73 -38.72 171.10 6.67
N LEU A 74 -39.58 171.36 7.68
CA LEU A 74 -39.67 172.52 8.66
C LEU A 74 -41.08 172.77 9.34
N LEU A 75 -41.10 173.40 10.55
CA LEU A 75 -42.13 173.61 11.67
C LEU A 75 -43.13 174.84 11.54
N PRO A 76 -44.04 175.31 12.50
CA PRO A 76 -44.75 174.87 13.79
C PRO A 76 -46.31 175.26 13.89
N PRO A 77 -47.16 175.15 15.01
CA PRO A 77 -47.29 176.05 16.21
C PRO A 77 -47.85 175.45 17.58
N ALA A 78 -48.13 176.29 18.62
CA ALA A 78 -48.37 176.02 20.08
C ALA A 78 -49.67 175.25 20.55
N PRO A 79 -49.71 174.64 21.78
CA PRO A 79 -50.63 173.52 22.13
C PRO A 79 -51.96 173.84 22.87
N ASP A 80 -52.96 172.97 22.65
CA ASP A 80 -54.39 172.99 23.04
C ASP A 80 -54.68 172.20 24.35
N LEU A 81 -55.48 172.74 25.28
CA LEU A 81 -55.72 172.24 26.65
C LEU A 81 -57.05 171.46 26.88
N SER A 82 -57.75 171.03 25.83
CA SER A 82 -59.02 170.30 25.97
C SER A 82 -58.86 168.88 26.57
N ILE A 83 -59.79 168.44 27.45
CA ILE A 83 -59.76 167.08 28.03
C ILE A 83 -60.23 166.05 26.99
N PRO A 84 -59.48 164.95 26.74
CA PRO A 84 -59.87 163.90 25.81
C PRO A 84 -61.21 163.20 26.13
N PRO A 85 -62.02 162.83 25.13
CA PRO A 85 -63.18 161.95 25.32
C PRO A 85 -62.78 160.48 25.54
N ALA A 86 -63.74 159.65 25.98
CA ALA A 86 -63.54 158.20 26.11
C ALA A 86 -63.20 157.55 24.75
N PRO A 87 -62.21 156.63 24.68
CA PRO A 87 -61.90 155.91 23.45
C PRO A 87 -63.06 155.06 22.94
N SER A 88 -63.19 154.91 21.62
CA SER A 88 -64.25 154.10 21.00
C SER A 88 -63.73 153.16 19.92
N GLY A 89 -64.49 152.09 19.66
CA GLY A 89 -64.11 151.04 18.71
C GLY A 89 -62.94 150.18 19.18
N PHE A 90 -62.75 150.03 20.50
CA PHE A 90 -61.70 149.17 21.06
C PHE A 90 -62.05 147.69 20.88
N ASP A 91 -61.13 146.92 20.30
CA ASP A 91 -61.23 145.48 20.07
C ASP A 91 -59.93 144.77 20.44
N ALA A 92 -60.02 143.52 20.89
CA ALA A 92 -58.91 142.67 21.30
C ALA A 92 -59.04 141.28 20.69
N GLN A 93 -58.04 140.83 19.92
CA GLN A 93 -58.07 139.54 19.23
C GLN A 93 -56.79 138.73 19.41
N GLY A 94 -56.94 137.42 19.62
CA GLY A 94 -55.83 136.48 19.73
C GLY A 94 -55.10 136.22 18.42
N GLY A 95 -53.77 136.17 18.48
CA GLY A 95 -52.87 135.74 17.41
C GLY A 95 -52.09 134.48 17.78
N PHE A 96 -51.38 133.93 16.79
CA PHE A 96 -50.44 132.82 17.01
C PHE A 96 -49.19 133.29 17.78
N TYR A 97 -48.46 132.35 18.40
CA TYR A 97 -47.22 132.60 19.17
C TYR A 97 -47.40 133.47 20.41
N GLY A 98 -48.52 133.35 21.13
CA GLY A 98 -48.74 134.08 22.39
C GLY A 98 -49.07 135.57 22.20
N MET A 99 -49.47 136.00 21.00
CA MET A 99 -49.77 137.42 20.73
C MET A 99 -51.26 137.74 20.93
N ILE A 100 -51.56 138.93 21.46
CA ILE A 100 -52.90 139.53 21.48
C ILE A 100 -52.82 140.90 20.83
N ASN A 101 -53.61 141.10 19.78
CA ASN A 101 -53.66 142.32 18.99
C ASN A 101 -54.84 143.19 19.44
N LEU A 102 -54.54 144.40 19.89
CA LEU A 102 -55.49 145.39 20.36
C LEU A 102 -55.60 146.50 19.33
N SER A 103 -56.82 146.95 19.03
CA SER A 103 -57.06 148.04 18.08
C SER A 103 -58.15 148.97 18.57
N TRP A 104 -58.08 150.24 18.21
CA TRP A 104 -59.11 151.24 18.49
C TRP A 104 -59.17 152.30 17.40
N THR A 105 -60.26 153.08 17.40
CA THR A 105 -60.40 154.17 16.44
C THR A 105 -59.30 155.21 16.65
N ILE A 106 -58.60 155.57 15.56
CA ILE A 106 -57.43 156.46 15.62
C ILE A 106 -57.84 157.81 16.24
N PRO A 107 -57.20 158.23 17.36
CA PRO A 107 -57.64 159.39 18.15
C PRO A 107 -57.66 160.70 17.36
N GLY A 108 -56.74 160.88 16.41
CA GLY A 108 -56.61 162.08 15.58
C GLY A 108 -57.83 162.40 14.70
N GLN A 109 -58.78 161.47 14.55
CA GLN A 109 -60.08 161.71 13.91
C GLN A 109 -61.18 162.15 14.89
N GLN A 110 -60.98 161.97 16.20
CA GLN A 110 -61.98 162.25 17.24
C GLN A 110 -61.74 163.58 17.95
N TYR A 111 -60.48 163.95 18.19
CA TYR A 111 -60.10 165.22 18.80
C TYR A 111 -58.63 165.56 18.50
N ARG A 112 -58.22 166.82 18.70
CA ARG A 112 -57.01 167.38 18.08
C ARG A 112 -55.75 167.39 18.94
N ASN A 113 -55.86 167.25 20.25
CA ASN A 113 -54.73 167.42 21.17
C ASN A 113 -54.28 166.10 21.83
N HIS A 114 -54.45 164.96 21.16
CA HIS A 114 -54.01 163.64 21.64
C HIS A 114 -52.48 163.53 21.75
N ALA A 115 -51.97 163.02 22.86
CA ALA A 115 -50.56 162.64 23.03
C ALA A 115 -50.36 161.15 22.77
N TYR A 116 -51.03 160.33 23.58
CA TYR A 116 -50.93 158.89 23.57
C TYR A 116 -52.14 158.28 24.28
N THR A 117 -52.39 157.02 23.97
CA THR A 117 -53.39 156.16 24.59
C THR A 117 -52.69 155.28 25.61
N ASN A 118 -53.12 155.26 26.86
CA ASN A 118 -52.61 154.27 27.82
C ASN A 118 -53.37 152.95 27.61
N ILE A 119 -52.64 151.84 27.59
CA ILE A 119 -53.16 150.49 27.44
C ILE A 119 -52.98 149.75 28.76
N PHE A 120 -54.07 149.20 29.27
CA PHE A 120 -54.12 148.48 30.53
C PHE A 120 -54.50 147.03 30.32
N ARG A 121 -53.95 146.14 31.14
CA ARG A 121 -54.28 144.71 31.16
C ARG A 121 -54.53 144.22 32.59
N SER A 122 -55.45 143.28 32.72
CA SER A 122 -55.60 142.48 33.94
C SER A 122 -56.02 141.04 33.58
N GLU A 123 -55.80 140.10 34.51
CA GLU A 123 -56.36 138.74 34.39
C GLU A 123 -57.84 138.71 34.78
N GLU A 124 -58.33 139.73 35.50
CA GLU A 124 -59.72 139.86 35.95
C GLU A 124 -60.40 141.07 35.29
N ASP A 125 -61.72 141.00 35.06
CA ASP A 125 -62.50 142.10 34.47
C ASP A 125 -62.77 143.24 35.48
N ASN A 126 -61.70 143.92 35.93
CA ASN A 126 -61.76 145.04 36.87
C ASN A 126 -60.64 146.08 36.62
N PHE A 127 -61.02 147.25 36.09
CA PHE A 127 -60.07 148.30 35.71
C PHE A 127 -59.23 148.85 36.89
N SER A 128 -59.73 148.81 38.13
CA SER A 128 -58.95 149.28 39.29
C SER A 128 -57.74 148.40 39.62
N ASN A 129 -57.78 147.14 39.18
CA ASN A 129 -56.68 146.17 39.30
C ASN A 129 -55.84 146.09 38.01
N ALA A 130 -56.15 146.90 36.99
CA ALA A 130 -55.48 146.83 35.71
C ALA A 130 -54.16 147.61 35.74
N GLU A 131 -53.09 146.98 35.23
CA GLU A 131 -51.78 147.59 35.15
C GLU A 131 -51.54 148.16 33.75
N ILE A 132 -50.85 149.31 33.65
CA ILE A 132 -50.45 149.86 32.36
C ILE A 132 -49.37 148.97 31.75
N ILE A 133 -49.67 148.36 30.62
CA ILE A 133 -48.73 147.53 29.86
C ILE A 133 -48.06 148.29 28.72
N GLY A 134 -48.66 149.40 28.28
CA GLY A 134 -48.13 150.18 27.18
C GLY A 134 -48.76 151.56 27.07
N ARG A 135 -48.10 152.45 26.33
CA ARG A 135 -48.66 153.73 25.91
C ARG A 135 -48.39 153.88 24.43
N GLU A 136 -49.41 154.17 23.65
CA GLU A 136 -49.31 154.18 22.19
C GLU A 136 -49.98 155.41 21.59
N ALA A 137 -49.25 156.11 20.72
CA ALA A 137 -49.78 157.31 20.05
C ALA A 137 -50.73 156.96 18.88
N GLY A 138 -50.65 155.72 18.38
CA GLY A 138 -51.49 155.19 17.31
C GLY A 138 -52.83 154.61 17.76
N GLY A 139 -53.46 153.84 16.88
CA GLY A 139 -54.75 153.15 17.11
C GLY A 139 -54.63 151.64 17.27
N PHE A 140 -53.43 151.11 17.54
CA PHE A 140 -53.16 149.67 17.57
C PHE A 140 -51.98 149.35 18.48
N TYR A 141 -52.06 148.24 19.23
CA TYR A 141 -50.99 147.74 20.09
C TYR A 141 -51.01 146.21 20.12
N THR A 142 -49.85 145.57 20.05
CA THR A 142 -49.74 144.11 20.25
C THR A 142 -49.14 143.85 21.62
N ASP A 143 -49.88 143.10 22.43
CA ASP A 143 -49.39 142.55 23.68
C ASP A 143 -48.85 141.14 23.45
N TYR A 144 -47.70 140.84 24.07
CA TYR A 144 -47.09 139.52 24.02
C TYR A 144 -47.26 138.84 25.37
N VAL A 145 -48.07 137.79 25.41
CA VAL A 145 -48.37 137.00 26.60
C VAL A 145 -47.70 135.63 26.48
N ARG A 146 -47.46 134.97 27.62
CA ARG A 146 -46.82 133.63 27.65
C ARG A 146 -47.60 132.61 26.82
N ASP A 147 -46.90 131.85 25.98
CA ASP A 147 -47.43 130.83 25.06
C ASP A 147 -47.41 129.40 25.64
N ASP A 148 -46.90 129.24 26.85
CA ASP A 148 -46.80 127.98 27.60
C ASP A 148 -47.85 127.83 28.72
N ALA A 149 -48.57 128.91 29.03
CA ALA A 149 -49.58 128.93 30.08
C ALA A 149 -50.95 128.47 29.54
N VAL A 150 -51.31 127.23 29.82
CA VAL A 150 -52.62 126.65 29.49
C VAL A 150 -53.73 127.09 30.45
N ASP A 151 -54.95 127.13 29.95
CA ASP A 151 -56.15 127.40 30.76
C ASP A 151 -56.30 126.29 31.83
N PRO A 152 -56.37 126.63 33.14
CA PRO A 152 -56.52 125.65 34.21
C PRO A 152 -57.76 124.75 34.06
N ASP A 153 -58.80 125.24 33.39
CA ASP A 153 -60.08 124.54 33.23
C ASP A 153 -60.20 123.79 31.88
N ASP A 154 -59.30 124.05 30.91
CA ASP A 154 -59.23 123.37 29.61
C ASP A 154 -57.78 123.27 29.08
N PRO A 155 -57.05 122.17 29.35
CA PRO A 155 -55.64 122.02 28.98
C PRO A 155 -55.39 121.93 27.47
N THR A 156 -56.43 122.06 26.64
CA THR A 156 -56.31 122.16 25.17
C THR A 156 -56.24 123.60 24.66
N LYS A 157 -56.32 124.61 25.55
CA LYS A 157 -56.29 126.05 25.21
C LYS A 157 -55.30 126.84 26.06
N LEU A 158 -54.87 128.00 25.56
CA LEU A 158 -53.98 128.95 26.26
C LEU A 158 -54.76 129.99 27.09
N LYS A 159 -54.17 130.50 28.18
CA LYS A 159 -54.78 131.45 29.15
C LYS A 159 -55.09 132.83 28.53
N GLY A 160 -56.24 133.45 28.89
CA GLY A 160 -56.69 134.76 28.36
C GLY A 160 -56.70 135.93 29.35
N TYR A 161 -56.82 137.16 28.83
CA TYR A 161 -56.67 138.43 29.57
C TYR A 161 -57.72 139.49 29.17
N TYR A 162 -57.99 140.46 30.06
CA TYR A 162 -58.91 141.60 29.85
C TYR A 162 -58.14 142.91 29.66
N TYR A 163 -58.60 143.76 28.73
CA TYR A 163 -57.92 145.00 28.35
C TYR A 163 -58.81 146.24 28.36
N TRP A 164 -58.19 147.40 28.65
CA TRP A 164 -58.80 148.74 28.59
C TRP A 164 -57.83 149.76 28.00
N ILE A 165 -58.38 150.87 27.52
CA ILE A 165 -57.60 152.02 27.06
C ILE A 165 -58.17 153.35 27.54
N THR A 166 -57.32 154.34 27.74
CA THR A 166 -57.67 155.75 28.03
C THR A 166 -56.89 156.69 27.11
N PHE A 167 -57.45 157.84 26.78
CA PHE A 167 -56.76 158.85 25.97
C PHE A 167 -56.16 159.97 26.82
N THR A 168 -54.89 160.31 26.56
CA THR A 168 -54.16 161.40 27.23
C THR A 168 -53.82 162.51 26.24
N SER A 169 -53.92 163.77 26.65
CA SER A 169 -53.62 164.94 25.80
C SER A 169 -52.13 165.33 25.80
N VAL A 170 -51.68 166.14 24.84
CA VAL A 170 -50.29 166.66 24.69
C VAL A 170 -49.80 167.52 25.85
N VAL A 171 -50.70 167.87 26.78
CA VAL A 171 -50.40 168.57 28.04
C VAL A 171 -50.69 167.69 29.26
N ASP A 172 -50.74 166.38 29.06
CA ASP A 172 -50.80 165.32 30.09
C ASP A 172 -52.09 165.26 30.92
N ILE A 173 -53.23 165.62 30.32
CA ILE A 173 -54.55 165.41 30.91
C ILE A 173 -55.16 164.11 30.35
N GLU A 174 -55.46 163.16 31.22
CA GLU A 174 -56.05 161.85 30.89
C GLU A 174 -57.59 161.88 30.98
N GLY A 175 -58.24 161.32 29.96
CA GLY A 175 -59.69 161.13 29.90
C GLY A 175 -60.15 159.80 30.51
N PRO A 176 -61.47 159.54 30.56
CA PRO A 176 -62.03 158.29 31.07
C PRO A 176 -61.67 157.07 30.20
N PRO A 177 -61.74 155.83 30.74
CA PRO A 177 -61.49 154.62 29.96
C PRO A 177 -62.56 154.37 28.90
N ASN A 178 -62.24 153.53 27.91
CA ASN A 178 -63.14 153.17 26.81
C ASN A 178 -64.48 152.57 27.28
N SER A 179 -64.47 151.85 28.41
CA SER A 179 -65.63 151.17 29.00
C SER A 179 -65.36 150.85 30.48
N PRO A 180 -66.39 150.71 31.34
CA PRO A 180 -66.22 150.20 32.70
C PRO A 180 -65.78 148.73 32.75
N ASN A 181 -66.18 147.89 31.78
CA ASN A 181 -65.74 146.49 31.64
C ASN A 181 -64.69 146.36 30.53
N GLY A 182 -63.75 145.44 30.69
CA GLY A 182 -62.63 145.18 29.80
C GLY A 182 -62.97 144.22 28.67
N THR A 183 -62.20 144.31 27.59
CA THR A 183 -62.36 143.41 26.43
C THR A 183 -61.46 142.19 26.59
N TYR A 184 -62.03 140.98 26.52
CA TYR A 184 -61.32 139.71 26.72
C TYR A 184 -60.71 139.13 25.44
N ALA A 185 -59.50 138.56 25.52
CA ALA A 185 -58.86 137.82 24.41
C ALA A 185 -57.90 136.69 24.89
N THR A 186 -57.72 135.66 24.06
CA THR A 186 -56.83 134.48 24.27
C THR A 186 -55.98 134.20 23.02
N PRO A 187 -54.69 133.80 23.14
CA PRO A 187 -53.84 133.45 21.97
C PRO A 187 -54.17 132.06 21.35
N LEU A 188 -53.64 131.76 20.15
CA LEU A 188 -53.85 130.50 19.38
C LEU A 188 -52.64 129.52 19.46
N ALA A 189 -52.87 128.19 19.37
CA ALA A 189 -51.87 127.09 19.53
C ALA A 189 -51.11 126.64 18.22
N ASP A 190 -49.90 126.04 18.33
CA ASP A 190 -48.93 125.78 17.22
C ASP A 190 -48.92 124.35 16.59
N LEU A 191 -48.41 124.23 15.35
CA LEU A 191 -48.40 123.06 14.45
C LEU A 191 -47.47 121.91 14.87
N GLY A 192 -46.40 122.18 15.64
CA GLY A 192 -45.44 121.16 16.09
C GLY A 192 -46.06 120.07 16.98
N TYR A 193 -47.04 120.45 17.80
CA TYR A 193 -47.78 119.53 18.69
C TYR A 193 -48.71 118.58 17.92
N VAL A 194 -49.09 118.92 16.68
CA VAL A 194 -50.00 118.11 15.85
C VAL A 194 -49.27 116.96 15.13
N ILE A 195 -47.96 117.07 14.87
CA ILE A 195 -47.14 116.05 14.18
C ILE A 195 -46.77 114.88 15.10
N GLU A 196 -46.47 115.15 16.37
CA GLU A 196 -46.12 114.12 17.36
C GLU A 196 -47.30 113.16 17.62
N LEU A 197 -48.52 113.69 17.59
CA LEU A 197 -49.75 112.91 17.75
C LEU A 197 -50.02 111.94 16.59
N ILE A 198 -49.67 112.30 15.34
CA ILE A 198 -49.88 111.45 14.15
C ILE A 198 -48.84 110.33 14.08
N THR A 199 -47.61 110.58 14.55
CA THR A 199 -46.51 109.60 14.47
C THR A 199 -46.76 108.40 15.40
N GLY A 200 -47.27 108.64 16.61
CA GLY A 200 -47.65 107.56 17.53
C GLY A 200 -48.76 106.63 17.01
N GLN A 201 -49.64 107.11 16.12
CA GLN A 201 -50.73 106.30 15.57
C GLN A 201 -50.30 105.35 14.44
N ILE A 202 -49.14 105.57 13.81
CA ILE A 202 -48.65 104.73 12.70
C ILE A 202 -47.93 103.47 13.21
N ASP A 203 -47.17 103.58 14.30
CA ASP A 203 -46.40 102.45 14.88
C ASP A 203 -47.30 101.38 15.54
N GLU A 204 -48.51 101.75 15.99
CA GLU A 204 -49.50 100.82 16.56
C GLU A 204 -50.35 100.10 15.48
N GLY A 205 -50.15 100.40 14.20
CA GLY A 205 -50.92 99.80 13.10
C GLY A 205 -50.62 98.31 12.87
N VAL A 206 -51.66 97.50 12.65
CA VAL A 206 -51.58 96.03 12.40
C VAL A 206 -50.60 95.65 11.28
N LEU A 207 -50.51 96.48 10.23
CA LEU A 207 -49.58 96.25 9.11
C LEU A 207 -48.11 96.42 9.52
N ALA A 208 -47.80 97.37 10.42
CA ALA A 208 -46.44 97.61 10.90
C ALA A 208 -45.94 96.44 11.76
N GLN A 209 -46.77 95.93 12.66
CA GLN A 209 -46.44 94.73 13.46
C GLN A 209 -46.25 93.47 12.59
N THR A 210 -47.04 93.32 11.52
CA THR A 210 -46.94 92.17 10.61
C THR A 210 -45.60 92.20 9.84
N LEU A 211 -45.21 93.37 9.33
CA LEU A 211 -43.95 93.52 8.60
C LEU A 211 -42.72 93.33 9.51
N GLN A 212 -42.76 93.82 10.74
CA GLN A 212 -41.69 93.60 11.71
C GLN A 212 -41.52 92.11 12.06
N THR A 213 -42.63 91.39 12.19
CA THR A 213 -42.61 89.93 12.44
C THR A 213 -41.98 89.16 11.29
N GLU A 214 -42.35 89.47 10.04
CA GLU A 214 -41.77 88.79 8.86
C GLU A 214 -40.29 89.14 8.65
N ILE A 215 -39.87 90.38 8.96
CA ILE A 215 -38.46 90.78 8.88
C ILE A 215 -37.61 90.04 9.92
N ALA A 216 -38.13 89.81 11.13
CA ALA A 216 -37.42 89.05 12.17
C ALA A 216 -37.13 87.60 11.76
N ARG A 217 -38.05 86.96 11.02
CA ARG A 217 -37.89 85.57 10.52
C ARG A 217 -36.75 85.42 9.51
N ILE A 218 -36.33 86.49 8.84
CA ILE A 218 -35.21 86.45 7.89
C ILE A 218 -33.90 86.10 8.61
N GLY A 219 -33.67 86.63 9.81
CA GLY A 219 -32.47 86.32 10.59
C GLY A 219 -32.44 84.86 11.08
N GLU A 220 -33.60 84.31 11.45
CA GLU A 220 -33.74 82.90 11.82
C GLU A 220 -33.49 81.98 10.62
N LEU A 221 -34.02 82.32 9.44
CA LEU A 221 -33.78 81.60 8.20
C LEU A 221 -32.31 81.64 7.75
N ASP A 222 -31.65 82.79 7.87
CA ASP A 222 -30.23 82.94 7.55
C ASP A 222 -29.36 82.08 8.48
N THR A 223 -29.71 82.02 9.76
CA THR A 223 -29.02 81.16 10.75
C THR A 223 -29.17 79.69 10.39
N VAL A 224 -30.36 79.23 9.98
CA VAL A 224 -30.60 77.84 9.56
C VAL A 224 -29.89 77.50 8.24
N LEU A 225 -29.80 78.45 7.30
CA LEU A 225 -29.22 78.22 5.98
C LEU A 225 -27.69 78.32 5.98
N ASN A 226 -27.13 79.34 6.63
CA ASN A 226 -25.72 79.73 6.54
C ASN A 226 -24.95 79.58 7.87
N GLY A 227 -25.59 79.07 8.92
CA GLY A 227 -24.93 78.78 10.19
C GLY A 227 -23.88 77.64 10.09
N PRO A 228 -22.90 77.61 11.00
CA PRO A 228 -21.85 76.61 11.00
C PRO A 228 -22.39 75.22 11.36
N GLU A 229 -21.66 74.17 10.93
CA GLU A 229 -21.98 72.75 11.18
C GLU A 229 -22.14 72.39 12.67
N SER A 230 -21.47 73.15 13.56
CA SER A 230 -21.57 72.98 15.02
C SER A 230 -22.89 73.46 15.63
N LEU A 231 -23.72 74.17 14.85
CA LEU A 231 -25.01 74.67 15.29
C LEU A 231 -26.12 73.76 14.79
N ASP A 232 -26.92 73.28 15.75
CA ASP A 232 -27.96 72.29 15.53
C ASP A 232 -29.09 72.82 14.61
N GLY A 233 -29.55 71.98 13.69
CA GLY A 233 -30.63 72.31 12.75
C GLY A 233 -30.22 73.14 11.52
N THR A 234 -28.95 73.53 11.40
CA THR A 234 -28.43 74.17 10.17
C THR A 234 -28.38 73.21 8.98
N VAL A 235 -28.30 73.73 7.76
CA VAL A 235 -28.08 72.89 6.56
C VAL A 235 -26.73 72.17 6.63
N ALA A 236 -25.69 72.84 7.11
CA ALA A 236 -24.35 72.26 7.26
C ALA A 236 -24.34 71.08 8.25
N ASN A 237 -25.00 71.24 9.40
CA ASN A 237 -25.16 70.19 10.41
C ASN A 237 -25.93 68.98 9.86
N ARG A 238 -27.09 69.18 9.22
CA ARG A 238 -27.88 68.08 8.61
C ARG A 238 -27.14 67.35 7.49
N LEU A 239 -26.31 68.06 6.72
CA LEU A 239 -25.45 67.44 5.69
C LEU A 239 -24.27 66.67 6.31
N ALA A 240 -23.80 67.07 7.48
CA ALA A 240 -22.81 66.31 8.24
C ALA A 240 -23.41 65.02 8.81
N GLU A 241 -24.59 65.11 9.42
CA GLU A 241 -25.35 63.95 9.92
C GLU A 241 -25.65 62.94 8.79
N GLU A 242 -26.16 63.41 7.64
CA GLU A 242 -26.42 62.53 6.49
C GLU A 242 -25.14 61.88 5.93
N ARG A 243 -24.02 62.61 5.96
CA ARG A 243 -22.72 62.04 5.56
C ARG A 243 -22.24 60.97 6.53
N GLU A 244 -22.34 61.20 7.84
CA GLU A 244 -21.97 60.22 8.86
C GLU A 244 -22.86 58.98 8.79
N GLU A 245 -24.17 59.15 8.62
CA GLU A 245 -25.10 58.02 8.42
C GLU A 245 -24.77 57.22 7.15
N ARG A 246 -24.43 57.88 6.04
CA ARG A 246 -24.00 57.19 4.81
C ARG A 246 -22.67 56.47 4.98
N ILE A 247 -21.71 57.05 5.68
CA ILE A 247 -20.43 56.40 5.97
C ILE A 247 -20.66 55.16 6.83
N ALA A 248 -21.47 55.27 7.91
CA ALA A 248 -21.82 54.15 8.76
C ALA A 248 -22.57 53.04 7.99
N GLY A 249 -23.47 53.40 7.08
CA GLY A 249 -24.17 52.44 6.22
C GLY A 249 -23.24 51.71 5.25
N LEU A 250 -22.30 52.43 4.62
CA LEU A 250 -21.29 51.85 3.74
C LEU A 250 -20.29 50.96 4.49
N ASP A 251 -19.91 51.34 5.71
CA ASP A 251 -19.04 50.54 6.57
C ASP A 251 -19.73 49.26 7.05
N GLY A 252 -21.02 49.33 7.37
CA GLY A 252 -21.85 48.16 7.65
C GLY A 252 -21.92 47.18 6.48
N GLU A 253 -22.22 47.67 5.27
CA GLU A 253 -22.27 46.83 4.06
C GLU A 253 -20.88 46.24 3.75
N ARG A 254 -19.80 47.01 3.93
CA ARG A 254 -18.43 46.51 3.76
C ARG A 254 -18.10 45.41 4.78
N ALA A 255 -18.46 45.59 6.04
CA ALA A 255 -18.21 44.60 7.08
C ALA A 255 -18.94 43.28 6.78
N GLU A 256 -20.22 43.34 6.38
CA GLU A 256 -21.00 42.16 5.98
C GLU A 256 -20.40 41.46 4.75
N ARG A 257 -19.98 42.22 3.72
CA ARG A 257 -19.31 41.65 2.54
C ARG A 257 -17.97 41.01 2.90
N ILE A 258 -17.18 41.65 3.75
CA ILE A 258 -15.90 41.10 4.23
C ILE A 258 -16.15 39.79 4.98
N GLU A 259 -17.10 39.77 5.92
CA GLU A 259 -17.44 38.57 6.69
C GLU A 259 -17.90 37.43 5.77
N SER A 260 -18.78 37.72 4.81
CA SER A 260 -19.25 36.72 3.83
C SER A 260 -18.13 36.19 2.94
N LEU A 261 -17.24 37.05 2.45
CA LEU A 261 -16.07 36.64 1.65
C LEU A 261 -15.08 35.82 2.48
N THR A 262 -14.90 36.16 3.75
CA THR A 262 -14.00 35.44 4.67
C THR A 262 -14.56 34.05 4.98
N PHE A 263 -15.88 33.96 5.20
CA PHE A 263 -16.57 32.68 5.40
C PHE A 263 -16.48 31.78 4.16
N GLU A 264 -16.71 32.34 2.96
CA GLU A 264 -16.57 31.58 1.72
C GLU A 264 -15.12 31.13 1.49
N ALA A 265 -14.13 31.99 1.77
CA ALA A 265 -12.72 31.63 1.67
C ALA A 265 -12.34 30.50 2.64
N GLN A 266 -12.84 30.53 3.88
CA GLN A 266 -12.63 29.45 4.86
C GLN A 266 -13.30 28.14 4.42
N ALA A 267 -14.54 28.20 3.91
CA ALA A 267 -15.24 27.03 3.40
C ALA A 267 -14.52 26.39 2.19
N ARG A 268 -14.00 27.22 1.27
CA ARG A 268 -13.18 26.73 0.14
C ARG A 268 -11.86 26.14 0.62
N ALA A 269 -11.19 26.75 1.59
CA ALA A 269 -9.96 26.20 2.16
C ALA A 269 -10.18 24.84 2.83
N GLN A 270 -11.27 24.67 3.59
CA GLN A 270 -11.65 23.37 4.15
C GLN A 270 -11.96 22.33 3.07
N ALA A 271 -12.74 22.69 2.05
CA ALA A 271 -13.06 21.77 0.96
C ALA A 271 -11.80 21.32 0.18
N ILE A 272 -10.83 22.22 -0.01
CA ILE A 272 -9.53 21.88 -0.61
C ILE A 272 -8.76 20.92 0.30
N GLN A 273 -8.69 21.20 1.62
CA GLN A 273 -8.02 20.31 2.57
C GLN A 273 -8.64 18.91 2.58
N GLU A 274 -9.96 18.80 2.64
CA GLU A 274 -10.68 17.52 2.57
C GLU A 274 -10.41 16.78 1.26
N ALA A 275 -10.38 17.50 0.14
CA ALA A 275 -10.05 16.92 -1.16
C ALA A 275 -8.59 16.42 -1.19
N THR A 276 -7.65 17.18 -0.63
CA THR A 276 -6.24 16.78 -0.49
C THR A 276 -6.10 15.54 0.39
N ASP A 277 -6.74 15.51 1.56
CA ASP A 277 -6.68 14.38 2.49
C ASP A 277 -7.28 13.10 1.85
N ASN A 278 -8.38 13.24 1.10
CA ASN A 278 -8.96 12.15 0.33
C ASN A 278 -8.00 11.67 -0.78
N LEU A 279 -7.36 12.59 -1.51
CA LEU A 279 -6.40 12.23 -2.56
C LEU A 279 -5.18 11.52 -1.97
N THR A 280 -4.63 12.05 -0.87
CA THR A 280 -3.51 11.42 -0.14
C THR A 280 -3.89 10.03 0.31
N THR A 281 -5.08 9.85 0.90
CA THR A 281 -5.58 8.51 1.29
C THR A 281 -5.67 7.57 0.08
N THR A 282 -6.18 8.05 -1.05
CA THR A 282 -6.29 7.27 -2.29
C THR A 282 -4.93 6.88 -2.83
N ILE A 283 -3.96 7.80 -2.83
CA ILE A 283 -2.57 7.56 -3.25
C ILE A 283 -1.90 6.56 -2.31
N THR A 284 -2.07 6.69 -0.99
CA THR A 284 -1.52 5.74 -0.02
C THR A 284 -2.09 4.35 -0.24
N GLN A 285 -3.41 4.21 -0.41
CA GLN A 285 -4.05 2.92 -0.72
C GLN A 285 -3.54 2.32 -2.03
N ALA A 286 -3.40 3.13 -3.09
CA ALA A 286 -2.85 2.66 -4.36
C ALA A 286 -1.37 2.23 -4.24
N THR A 287 -0.58 2.94 -3.42
CA THR A 287 0.82 2.59 -3.15
C THR A 287 0.93 1.29 -2.37
N GLU A 288 0.10 1.10 -1.35
CA GLU A 288 0.02 -0.16 -0.59
C GLU A 288 -0.43 -1.33 -1.47
N GLN A 289 -1.38 -1.11 -2.38
CA GLN A 289 -1.81 -2.11 -3.34
C GLN A 289 -0.68 -2.50 -4.30
N LEU A 290 0.05 -1.52 -4.84
CA LEU A 290 1.21 -1.78 -5.71
C LEU A 290 2.31 -2.55 -4.97
N GLN A 291 2.59 -2.21 -3.70
CA GLN A 291 3.55 -2.96 -2.89
C GLN A 291 3.12 -4.41 -2.63
N LEU A 292 1.81 -4.65 -2.44
CA LEU A 292 1.25 -5.99 -2.32
C LEU A 292 1.36 -6.77 -3.63
N GLU A 293 1.07 -6.15 -4.77
CA GLU A 293 1.21 -6.75 -6.10
C GLU A 293 2.68 -7.09 -6.42
N ASP A 294 3.61 -6.19 -6.11
CA ASP A 294 5.05 -6.42 -6.32
C ASP A 294 5.58 -7.54 -5.41
N SER A 295 5.14 -7.56 -4.14
CA SER A 295 5.45 -8.65 -3.21
C SER A 295 4.87 -9.99 -3.66
N LEU A 296 3.66 -9.99 -4.22
CA LEU A 296 3.01 -11.19 -4.77
C LEU A 296 3.73 -11.67 -6.03
N LEU A 297 4.15 -10.76 -6.90
CA LEU A 297 4.92 -11.07 -8.10
C LEU A 297 6.29 -11.66 -7.73
N ALA A 298 6.99 -11.08 -6.75
CA ALA A 298 8.23 -11.63 -6.22
C ALA A 298 8.02 -13.04 -5.64
N LEU A 299 6.96 -13.24 -4.86
CA LEU A 299 6.61 -14.56 -4.32
C LEU A 299 6.27 -15.56 -5.45
N GLN A 300 5.54 -15.14 -6.48
CA GLN A 300 5.25 -15.98 -7.65
C GLN A 300 6.52 -16.35 -8.40
N GLN A 301 7.45 -15.42 -8.59
CA GLN A 301 8.76 -15.67 -9.21
C GLN A 301 9.58 -16.67 -8.38
N ASP A 302 9.62 -16.53 -7.05
CA ASP A 302 10.32 -17.46 -6.17
C ASP A 302 9.69 -18.85 -6.19
N VAL A 303 8.35 -18.94 -6.15
CA VAL A 303 7.63 -20.22 -6.27
C VAL A 303 7.89 -20.87 -7.62
N MET A 304 7.91 -20.08 -8.70
CA MET A 304 8.16 -20.58 -10.05
C MET A 304 9.62 -21.03 -10.23
N ALA A 305 10.59 -20.31 -9.66
CA ALA A 305 11.99 -20.71 -9.62
C ALA A 305 12.20 -21.97 -8.76
N ALA A 306 11.55 -22.07 -7.61
CA ALA A 306 11.57 -23.26 -6.76
C ALA A 306 10.94 -24.46 -7.46
N THR A 307 9.81 -24.28 -8.14
CA THR A 307 9.13 -25.32 -8.93
C THR A 307 9.99 -25.76 -10.11
N TYR A 308 10.63 -24.82 -10.82
CA TYR A 308 11.56 -25.11 -11.89
C TYR A 308 12.76 -25.93 -11.38
N ASN A 309 13.38 -25.52 -10.27
CA ASN A 309 14.50 -26.23 -9.66
C ASN A 309 14.09 -27.63 -9.16
N ALA A 310 12.91 -27.76 -8.57
CA ALA A 310 12.36 -29.05 -8.13
C ALA A 310 12.06 -29.99 -9.31
N ASN A 311 11.50 -29.45 -10.39
CA ASN A 311 11.26 -30.20 -11.62
C ASN A 311 12.57 -30.60 -12.29
N ALA A 312 13.55 -29.70 -12.37
CA ALA A 312 14.89 -30.00 -12.88
C ALA A 312 15.55 -31.11 -12.05
N ALA A 313 15.53 -31.02 -10.72
CA ALA A 313 16.06 -32.05 -9.83
C ALA A 313 15.34 -33.41 -9.99
N SER A 314 14.02 -33.39 -10.16
CA SER A 314 13.22 -34.60 -10.40
C SER A 314 13.54 -35.22 -11.76
N ILE A 315 13.69 -34.40 -12.81
CA ILE A 315 14.12 -34.84 -14.15
C ILE A 315 15.53 -35.44 -14.08
N TYR A 316 16.47 -34.80 -13.39
CA TYR A 316 17.82 -35.36 -13.20
C TYR A 316 17.77 -36.69 -12.44
N SER A 317 17.00 -36.78 -11.35
CA SER A 317 16.83 -38.02 -10.60
C SER A 317 16.21 -39.13 -11.46
N MET A 318 15.13 -38.83 -12.19
CA MET A 318 14.49 -39.79 -13.10
C MET A 318 15.40 -40.18 -14.27
N ALA A 319 16.16 -39.26 -14.83
CA ALA A 319 17.14 -39.56 -15.87
C ALA A 319 18.24 -40.49 -15.33
N GLN A 320 18.74 -40.22 -14.12
CA GLN A 320 19.75 -41.07 -13.47
C GLN A 320 19.20 -42.46 -13.15
N VAL A 321 17.97 -42.56 -12.65
CA VAL A 321 17.29 -43.86 -12.42
C VAL A 321 17.11 -44.61 -13.74
N ARG A 322 16.64 -43.94 -14.81
CA ARG A 322 16.49 -44.58 -16.13
C ARG A 322 17.83 -45.01 -16.73
N ILE A 323 18.90 -44.24 -16.54
CA ILE A 323 20.25 -44.61 -16.99
C ILE A 323 20.71 -45.85 -16.23
N ASN A 324 20.61 -45.85 -14.89
CA ASN A 324 20.99 -46.99 -14.06
C ASN A 324 20.17 -48.24 -14.38
N ASP A 325 18.86 -48.10 -14.58
CA ASP A 325 17.96 -49.20 -14.96
C ASP A 325 18.32 -49.74 -16.34
N ASN A 326 18.64 -48.87 -17.31
CA ASN A 326 19.10 -49.28 -18.63
C ASN A 326 20.47 -49.95 -18.60
N GLU A 327 21.42 -49.48 -17.77
CA GLU A 327 22.72 -50.13 -17.56
C GLU A 327 22.57 -51.50 -16.90
N LEU A 328 21.68 -51.61 -15.91
CA LEU A 328 21.34 -52.88 -15.27
C LEU A 328 20.68 -53.83 -16.28
N PHE A 329 19.72 -53.35 -17.07
CA PHE A 329 19.05 -54.14 -18.09
C PHE A 329 20.03 -54.59 -19.19
N ALA A 330 20.94 -53.72 -19.64
CA ALA A 330 22.00 -54.07 -20.58
C ALA A 330 22.96 -55.12 -19.98
N THR A 331 23.29 -55.00 -18.70
CA THR A 331 24.10 -56.00 -17.99
C THR A 331 23.37 -57.34 -17.89
N GLN A 332 22.08 -57.35 -17.58
CA GLN A 332 21.24 -58.55 -17.54
C GLN A 332 21.12 -59.20 -18.93
N ILE A 333 20.95 -58.41 -19.99
CA ILE A 333 20.94 -58.91 -21.37
C ILE A 333 22.29 -59.55 -21.70
N ASN A 334 23.42 -58.91 -21.37
CA ASN A 334 24.75 -59.47 -21.64
C ASN A 334 24.99 -60.76 -20.85
N GLN A 335 24.54 -60.84 -19.60
CA GLN A 335 24.58 -62.06 -18.78
C GLN A 335 23.70 -63.18 -19.35
N LEU A 336 22.50 -62.84 -19.83
CA LEU A 336 21.59 -63.78 -20.46
C LEU A 336 22.18 -64.30 -21.77
N PHE A 337 22.77 -63.42 -22.58
CA PHE A 337 23.44 -63.79 -23.83
C PHE A 337 24.64 -64.70 -23.57
N GLY A 338 25.44 -64.41 -22.53
CA GLY A 338 26.51 -65.30 -22.07
C GLY A 338 25.99 -66.67 -21.63
N SER A 339 24.92 -66.71 -20.84
CA SER A 339 24.30 -67.96 -20.37
C SER A 339 23.70 -68.77 -21.53
N VAL A 340 23.14 -68.10 -22.55
CA VAL A 340 22.66 -68.77 -23.77
C VAL A 340 23.82 -69.37 -24.55
N GLY A 341 24.94 -68.66 -24.70
CA GLY A 341 26.15 -69.19 -25.34
C GLY A 341 26.75 -70.37 -24.57
N ASP A 342 26.80 -70.29 -23.24
CA ASP A 342 27.27 -71.39 -22.38
C ASP A 342 26.33 -72.62 -22.48
N ASN A 343 25.01 -72.40 -22.49
CA ASN A 343 24.03 -73.46 -22.66
C ASN A 343 24.12 -74.09 -24.05
N GLU A 344 24.31 -73.31 -25.11
CA GLU A 344 24.53 -73.82 -26.46
C GLU A 344 25.79 -74.71 -26.51
N ALA A 345 26.89 -74.27 -25.89
CA ALA A 345 28.11 -75.05 -25.79
C ALA A 345 27.94 -76.34 -24.96
N LEU A 346 27.20 -76.29 -23.84
CA LEU A 346 26.89 -77.46 -23.03
C LEU A 346 26.01 -78.47 -23.77
N ILE A 347 25.00 -78.00 -24.51
CA ILE A 347 24.14 -78.86 -25.34
C ILE A 347 24.95 -79.53 -26.44
N LEU A 348 25.82 -78.77 -27.13
CA LEU A 348 26.69 -79.33 -28.17
C LEU A 348 27.67 -80.36 -27.60
N ASN A 349 28.21 -80.12 -26.40
CA ASN A 349 29.12 -81.06 -25.74
C ASN A 349 28.39 -82.34 -25.28
N GLU A 350 27.23 -82.21 -24.66
CA GLU A 350 26.40 -83.36 -24.27
C GLU A 350 25.95 -84.17 -25.49
N GLN A 351 25.61 -83.50 -26.60
CA GLN A 351 25.29 -84.15 -27.87
C GLN A 351 26.47 -84.97 -28.38
N GLN A 352 27.69 -84.42 -28.36
CA GLN A 352 28.89 -85.14 -28.77
C GLN A 352 29.19 -86.33 -27.85
N ILE A 353 29.08 -86.14 -26.51
CA ILE A 353 29.30 -87.21 -25.53
C ILE A 353 28.33 -88.37 -25.77
N ARG A 354 27.05 -88.09 -26.02
CA ARG A 354 26.06 -89.15 -26.31
C ARG A 354 26.32 -89.84 -27.63
N ILE A 355 26.69 -89.11 -28.68
CA ILE A 355 27.08 -89.71 -29.98
C ILE A 355 28.26 -90.67 -29.79
N ASP A 356 29.28 -90.26 -29.03
CA ASP A 356 30.47 -91.08 -28.77
C ASP A 356 30.12 -92.32 -27.93
N GLN A 357 29.26 -92.17 -26.90
CA GLN A 357 28.76 -93.29 -26.10
C GLN A 357 27.96 -94.30 -26.94
N PHE A 358 27.07 -93.82 -27.81
CA PHE A 358 26.28 -94.70 -28.68
C PHE A 358 27.13 -95.40 -29.75
N SER A 359 28.12 -94.70 -30.32
CA SER A 359 29.09 -95.31 -31.25
C SER A 359 29.90 -96.41 -30.57
N SER A 360 30.34 -96.19 -29.31
CA SER A 360 31.04 -97.19 -28.51
C SER A 360 30.17 -98.42 -28.21
N LEU A 361 28.91 -98.20 -27.80
CA LEU A 361 27.98 -99.28 -27.50
C LEU A 361 27.62 -100.08 -28.75
N SER A 362 27.37 -99.42 -29.89
CA SER A 362 27.15 -100.07 -31.18
C SER A 362 28.35 -100.93 -31.58
N THR A 363 29.57 -100.47 -31.32
CA THR A 363 30.80 -101.24 -31.58
C THR A 363 30.89 -102.47 -30.70
N GLN A 364 30.57 -102.35 -29.40
CA GLN A 364 30.57 -103.47 -28.46
C GLN A 364 29.53 -104.55 -28.84
N VAL A 365 28.33 -104.14 -29.24
CA VAL A 365 27.29 -105.05 -29.73
C VAL A 365 27.73 -105.76 -31.01
N GLY A 366 28.36 -105.05 -31.95
CA GLY A 366 28.93 -105.66 -33.16
C GLY A 366 30.00 -106.72 -32.86
N ILE A 367 30.86 -106.48 -31.86
CA ILE A 367 31.89 -107.43 -31.41
C ILE A 367 31.25 -108.67 -30.76
N LEU A 368 30.20 -108.49 -29.95
CA LEU A 368 29.48 -109.59 -29.31
C LEU A 368 28.78 -110.50 -30.33
N SER A 369 28.11 -109.92 -31.33
CA SER A 369 27.49 -110.70 -32.41
C SER A 369 28.53 -111.50 -33.21
N ALA A 370 29.66 -110.89 -33.56
CA ALA A 370 30.73 -111.58 -34.28
C ALA A 370 31.36 -112.73 -33.48
N ARG A 371 31.46 -112.60 -32.15
CA ARG A 371 31.95 -113.68 -31.27
C ARG A 371 31.00 -114.86 -31.19
N LEU A 372 29.69 -114.61 -31.26
CA LEU A 372 28.68 -115.67 -31.21
C LEU A 372 28.73 -116.55 -32.47
N GLU A 373 28.94 -115.95 -33.65
CA GLU A 373 29.03 -116.67 -34.92
C GLU A 373 30.32 -117.52 -35.09
N ALA A 374 31.35 -117.30 -34.26
CA ALA A 374 32.67 -117.88 -34.43
C ALA A 374 32.97 -119.13 -33.56
N ARG A 375 31.97 -119.76 -32.92
CA ARG A 375 32.21 -120.92 -32.02
C ARG A 375 32.73 -122.16 -32.79
N PRO A 376 33.77 -122.87 -32.29
CA PRO A 376 34.35 -124.05 -32.95
C PRO A 376 33.39 -125.24 -33.11
N SER A 377 33.57 -126.03 -34.16
CA SER A 377 32.84 -127.29 -34.42
C SER A 377 33.70 -128.30 -35.20
N LEU A 378 33.37 -129.59 -35.10
CA LEU A 378 33.93 -130.63 -35.95
C LEU A 378 32.87 -131.12 -36.93
N ALA A 379 33.12 -130.99 -38.23
CA ALA A 379 32.26 -131.57 -39.25
C ALA A 379 33.05 -132.57 -40.13
N SER A 380 32.41 -133.66 -40.51
CA SER A 380 32.91 -134.63 -41.48
C SER A 380 31.77 -135.22 -42.29
N SER A 381 31.88 -135.14 -43.60
CA SER A 381 30.97 -135.86 -44.51
C SER A 381 31.71 -137.00 -45.21
N PHE A 382 32.87 -137.41 -44.69
CA PHE A 382 33.73 -138.44 -45.28
C PHE A 382 34.14 -138.15 -46.73
N GLU A 383 34.27 -136.86 -47.08
CA GLU A 383 34.61 -136.44 -48.44
C GLU A 383 36.06 -136.83 -48.80
N PRO A 384 36.34 -137.15 -50.07
CA PRO A 384 37.67 -137.53 -50.51
C PRO A 384 38.73 -136.46 -50.16
N GLY A 385 39.89 -136.90 -49.65
CA GLY A 385 40.98 -135.99 -49.27
C GLY A 385 41.12 -135.87 -47.75
N SER A 386 41.41 -134.68 -47.25
CA SER A 386 41.75 -134.47 -45.83
C SER A 386 40.65 -134.88 -44.86
N ASP A 387 39.38 -134.78 -45.25
CA ASP A 387 38.24 -135.15 -44.41
C ASP A 387 38.20 -136.67 -44.18
N TYR A 388 38.17 -137.47 -45.25
CA TYR A 388 38.23 -138.93 -45.15
C TYR A 388 39.56 -139.44 -44.57
N ASN A 389 40.70 -138.82 -44.94
CA ASN A 389 42.03 -139.22 -44.45
C ASN A 389 42.25 -138.93 -42.96
N ALA A 390 41.42 -138.08 -42.34
CA ALA A 390 41.45 -137.83 -40.90
C ALA A 390 40.83 -138.99 -40.10
N TRP A 391 40.15 -139.93 -40.77
CA TRP A 391 39.61 -141.12 -40.16
C TRP A 391 40.54 -142.32 -40.34
N TYR A 392 40.64 -143.17 -39.32
CA TYR A 392 41.45 -144.38 -39.35
C TYR A 392 40.75 -145.55 -38.65
N ALA A 393 40.99 -146.78 -39.11
CA ALA A 393 40.39 -147.98 -38.52
C ALA A 393 41.40 -148.72 -37.64
N SER A 394 40.96 -149.11 -36.43
CA SER A 394 41.71 -149.97 -35.52
C SER A 394 41.66 -151.46 -35.94
N THR A 395 42.44 -152.31 -35.26
CA THR A 395 42.49 -153.76 -35.55
C THR A 395 41.11 -154.41 -35.35
N GLY A 396 40.57 -155.07 -36.36
CA GLY A 396 39.24 -155.69 -36.31
C GLY A 396 38.09 -154.77 -36.75
N SER A 397 38.38 -153.52 -37.10
CA SER A 397 37.45 -152.61 -37.77
C SER A 397 37.92 -152.31 -39.19
N SER A 398 37.01 -151.93 -40.08
CA SER A 398 37.35 -151.47 -41.42
C SER A 398 36.59 -150.20 -41.80
N LEU A 399 37.29 -149.32 -42.49
CA LEU A 399 36.76 -148.09 -43.08
C LEU A 399 36.98 -148.16 -44.59
N SER A 400 35.91 -148.16 -45.37
CA SER A 400 35.96 -148.18 -46.84
C SER A 400 35.10 -147.07 -47.44
N PRO A 401 35.53 -146.44 -48.54
CA PRO A 401 34.76 -145.38 -49.16
C PRO A 401 33.58 -145.97 -49.94
N GLU A 402 32.38 -145.41 -49.75
CA GLU A 402 31.19 -145.70 -50.53
C GLU A 402 30.82 -144.47 -51.36
N THR A 403 30.65 -144.64 -52.68
CA THR A 403 30.39 -143.53 -53.62
C THR A 403 29.07 -143.68 -54.37
N SER A 404 28.41 -144.85 -54.25
CA SER A 404 27.16 -145.15 -54.93
C SER A 404 25.92 -144.94 -54.05
N ASP A 405 26.07 -144.97 -52.73
CA ASP A 405 24.99 -144.84 -51.74
C ASP A 405 25.39 -143.86 -50.61
N VAL A 406 25.26 -142.56 -50.90
CA VAL A 406 25.71 -141.44 -50.03
C VAL A 406 24.51 -140.64 -49.52
N TYR A 407 24.58 -140.05 -48.33
CA TYR A 407 23.51 -139.18 -47.84
C TYR A 407 23.61 -137.79 -48.50
N ALA A 408 24.80 -137.21 -48.48
CA ALA A 408 25.05 -135.91 -49.09
C ALA A 408 26.53 -135.68 -49.39
N GLY A 409 26.84 -135.29 -50.63
CA GLY A 409 28.21 -135.04 -51.07
C GLY A 409 28.70 -136.10 -52.04
N GLN A 410 30.01 -136.36 -52.09
CA GLN A 410 30.59 -137.28 -53.09
C GLN A 410 30.81 -138.70 -52.54
N GLN A 411 30.90 -138.85 -51.22
CA GLN A 411 31.30 -140.12 -50.59
C GLN A 411 30.69 -140.25 -49.19
N ALA A 412 30.33 -141.46 -48.80
CA ALA A 412 30.03 -141.85 -47.43
C ALA A 412 31.06 -142.89 -46.94
N ALA A 413 31.07 -143.18 -45.65
CA ALA A 413 31.94 -144.20 -45.07
C ALA A 413 31.18 -145.50 -44.81
N LEU A 414 31.63 -146.61 -45.41
CA LEU A 414 31.26 -147.95 -44.97
C LEU A 414 32.15 -148.35 -43.80
N ILE A 415 31.55 -148.43 -42.61
CA ILE A 415 32.22 -148.77 -41.36
C ILE A 415 31.73 -150.15 -40.94
N ALA A 416 32.65 -151.12 -40.84
CA ALA A 416 32.34 -152.51 -40.49
C ALA A 416 33.27 -153.02 -39.38
N SER A 417 32.86 -154.07 -38.66
CA SER A 417 33.65 -154.64 -37.56
C SER A 417 33.50 -156.16 -37.44
N THR A 418 34.60 -156.85 -37.15
CA THR A 418 34.63 -158.28 -36.82
C THR A 418 34.82 -158.55 -35.33
N LEU A 419 34.80 -157.49 -34.50
CA LEU A 419 35.00 -157.58 -33.06
C LEU A 419 33.66 -157.91 -32.36
N PRO A 420 33.57 -159.00 -31.56
CA PRO A 420 32.35 -159.31 -30.80
C PRO A 420 32.18 -158.45 -29.54
N SER A 421 33.17 -157.62 -29.21
CA SER A 421 33.15 -156.68 -28.08
C SER A 421 34.25 -155.64 -28.28
N ALA A 422 33.91 -154.44 -28.77
CA ALA A 422 34.87 -153.36 -29.00
C ALA A 422 35.05 -152.47 -27.76
N ASN A 423 36.29 -152.10 -27.43
CA ASN A 423 36.61 -151.09 -26.43
C ASN A 423 36.55 -149.69 -27.06
N PRO A 424 35.74 -148.75 -26.55
CA PRO A 424 35.65 -147.39 -27.09
C PRO A 424 36.98 -146.63 -27.04
N GLN A 425 37.92 -146.97 -26.14
CA GLN A 425 39.23 -146.31 -26.07
C GLN A 425 40.26 -146.81 -27.09
N SER A 426 40.19 -148.06 -27.56
CA SER A 426 41.20 -148.62 -28.49
C SER A 426 40.66 -149.11 -29.84
N ASP A 427 39.37 -149.44 -29.93
CA ASP A 427 38.77 -150.14 -31.06
C ASP A 427 37.79 -149.25 -31.85
N GLY A 428 37.29 -149.69 -32.99
CA GLY A 428 36.43 -148.90 -33.89
C GLY A 428 37.18 -148.07 -34.95
N VAL A 429 36.41 -147.29 -35.71
CA VAL A 429 36.90 -146.30 -36.68
C VAL A 429 36.90 -144.92 -36.02
N ARG A 430 38.04 -144.23 -36.09
CA ARG A 430 38.41 -143.12 -35.21
C ARG A 430 38.74 -141.88 -36.00
N ARG A 431 38.46 -140.72 -35.41
CA ARG A 431 38.95 -139.43 -35.86
C ARG A 431 39.31 -138.55 -34.69
N THR A 432 40.55 -138.06 -34.70
CA THR A 432 41.04 -137.09 -33.74
C THR A 432 40.43 -135.71 -34.01
N ILE A 433 40.11 -135.00 -32.93
CA ILE A 433 39.55 -133.64 -32.96
C ILE A 433 40.71 -132.65 -32.76
N SER A 434 40.68 -131.49 -33.43
CA SER A 434 41.79 -130.55 -33.34
C SER A 434 41.94 -129.99 -31.93
N PRO A 435 43.19 -129.77 -31.43
CA PRO A 435 43.43 -129.21 -30.10
C PRO A 435 42.64 -127.94 -29.81
N ASP A 436 42.55 -127.02 -30.79
CA ASP A 436 41.81 -125.76 -30.68
C ASP A 436 40.29 -125.96 -30.46
N THR A 437 39.73 -127.02 -31.02
CA THR A 437 38.31 -127.35 -30.83
C THR A 437 38.11 -128.08 -29.49
N THR A 438 39.06 -128.94 -29.11
CA THR A 438 38.97 -129.69 -27.85
C THR A 438 39.11 -128.81 -26.60
N SER A 439 39.95 -127.77 -26.65
CA SER A 439 40.09 -126.82 -25.54
C SER A 439 38.79 -126.06 -25.27
N GLU A 440 38.05 -125.76 -26.34
CA GLU A 440 36.77 -125.05 -26.25
C GLU A 440 35.63 -126.01 -25.87
N PHE A 441 35.70 -127.29 -26.24
CA PHE A 441 34.75 -128.30 -25.81
C PHE A 441 34.92 -128.73 -24.34
N ALA A 442 36.13 -128.64 -23.77
CA ALA A 442 36.37 -128.99 -22.38
C ALA A 442 35.44 -128.20 -21.42
N GLY A 443 34.74 -128.91 -20.55
CA GLY A 443 33.82 -128.33 -19.56
C GLY A 443 32.44 -127.94 -20.10
N ASN A 444 32.19 -128.15 -21.39
CA ASN A 444 30.94 -127.83 -22.04
C ASN A 444 30.18 -129.09 -22.50
N GLU A 445 28.87 -128.97 -22.68
CA GLU A 445 28.08 -130.02 -23.33
C GLU A 445 28.20 -129.90 -24.85
N ILE A 446 28.49 -131.01 -25.49
CA ILE A 446 28.56 -131.12 -26.95
C ILE A 446 27.45 -132.02 -27.46
N ARG A 447 26.93 -131.73 -28.65
CA ARG A 447 26.07 -132.63 -29.40
C ARG A 447 26.88 -133.27 -30.50
N LEU A 448 26.95 -134.60 -30.46
CA LEU A 448 27.44 -135.43 -31.53
C LEU A 448 26.27 -135.91 -32.36
N SER A 449 26.35 -135.76 -33.68
CA SER A 449 25.29 -136.16 -34.59
C SER A 449 25.85 -136.73 -35.88
N LEU A 450 25.10 -137.61 -36.53
CA LEU A 450 25.47 -138.23 -37.80
C LEU A 450 24.25 -138.76 -38.54
N TYR A 451 24.44 -139.09 -39.82
CA TYR A 451 23.48 -139.85 -40.60
C TYR A 451 24.01 -141.25 -40.88
N ALA A 452 23.21 -142.29 -40.61
CA ALA A 452 23.62 -143.67 -40.88
C ALA A 452 22.50 -144.54 -41.47
N LYS A 453 22.88 -145.57 -42.23
CA LYS A 453 21.99 -146.62 -42.74
C LYS A 453 22.68 -147.97 -42.88
N GLN A 454 21.89 -149.01 -43.08
CA GLN A 454 22.34 -150.35 -43.46
C GLN A 454 22.77 -150.39 -44.94
N PRO A 455 23.92 -151.01 -45.29
CA PRO A 455 24.33 -151.27 -46.67
C PRO A 455 23.48 -152.38 -47.32
N ALA A 456 23.56 -152.53 -48.65
CA ALA A 456 22.77 -153.54 -49.37
C ALA A 456 23.18 -155.00 -49.08
N SER A 457 24.39 -155.24 -48.58
CA SER A 457 24.92 -156.55 -48.21
C SER A 457 25.85 -156.42 -47.00
N SER A 458 25.96 -157.47 -46.18
CA SER A 458 26.76 -157.45 -44.94
C SER A 458 26.37 -156.29 -44.01
N ALA A 459 25.06 -156.17 -43.76
CA ALA A 459 24.47 -155.07 -43.02
C ALA A 459 24.36 -155.38 -41.52
N SER A 460 24.88 -154.49 -40.68
CA SER A 460 24.69 -154.60 -39.24
C SER A 460 23.37 -153.98 -38.81
N ALA A 461 22.69 -154.65 -37.88
CA ALA A 461 21.44 -154.15 -37.30
C ALA A 461 21.68 -152.98 -36.33
N GLU A 462 22.85 -152.92 -35.70
CA GLU A 462 23.19 -151.95 -34.66
C GLU A 462 24.64 -151.52 -34.80
N PHE A 463 24.87 -150.23 -34.68
CA PHE A 463 26.20 -149.62 -34.60
C PHE A 463 26.27 -148.76 -33.34
N ALA A 464 27.47 -148.42 -32.89
CA ALA A 464 27.64 -147.53 -31.75
C ALA A 464 28.61 -146.39 -32.05
N VAL A 465 28.46 -145.29 -31.35
CA VAL A 465 29.42 -144.18 -31.35
C VAL A 465 29.87 -143.86 -29.95
N ALA A 466 31.09 -143.37 -29.83
CA ALA A 466 31.63 -142.88 -28.58
C ALA A 466 32.43 -141.60 -28.85
N TYR A 467 32.37 -140.68 -27.90
CA TYR A 467 33.32 -139.59 -27.81
C TYR A 467 34.33 -139.98 -26.74
N CYS A 468 35.57 -140.17 -27.16
CA CYS A 468 36.64 -140.67 -26.31
C CYS A 468 37.63 -139.56 -26.05
N ILE A 469 38.14 -139.52 -24.84
CA ILE A 469 39.13 -138.55 -24.41
C ILE A 469 40.26 -139.37 -23.81
N ASP A 470 41.51 -139.07 -24.17
CA ASP A 470 42.66 -139.80 -23.63
C ASP A 470 42.63 -139.82 -22.09
N GLY A 471 42.74 -141.01 -21.49
CA GLY A 471 42.64 -141.20 -20.05
C GLY A 471 41.24 -141.15 -19.41
N VAL A 472 40.17 -140.80 -20.15
CA VAL A 472 38.77 -140.82 -19.67
C VAL A 472 37.97 -141.88 -20.44
N PHE A 473 37.10 -142.65 -19.77
CA PHE A 473 36.28 -143.66 -20.43
C PHE A 473 35.24 -142.99 -21.35
N GLY A 474 35.34 -143.22 -22.66
CA GLY A 474 34.21 -143.00 -23.58
C GLY A 474 33.21 -144.14 -23.43
N GLU A 475 31.92 -143.85 -23.32
CA GLU A 475 30.87 -144.88 -23.31
C GLU A 475 30.28 -145.06 -24.71
N TRP A 476 30.01 -146.30 -25.11
CA TRP A 476 29.33 -146.59 -26.37
C TRP A 476 27.85 -146.22 -26.29
N VAL A 477 27.43 -145.34 -27.18
CA VAL A 477 26.04 -145.00 -27.43
C VAL A 477 25.58 -145.82 -28.62
N HIS A 478 24.65 -146.75 -28.38
CA HIS A 478 24.21 -147.71 -29.38
C HIS A 478 22.99 -147.19 -30.14
N PHE A 479 22.97 -147.43 -31.45
CA PHE A 479 21.91 -147.02 -32.37
C PHE A 479 21.53 -148.18 -33.29
N ASN A 480 20.22 -148.39 -33.46
CA ASN A 480 19.70 -149.36 -34.43
C ASN A 480 19.70 -148.74 -35.82
N ALA A 481 20.46 -149.32 -36.76
CA ALA A 481 20.53 -148.83 -38.13
C ALA A 481 19.26 -149.19 -38.93
N THR A 482 18.83 -148.27 -39.79
CA THR A 482 17.67 -148.43 -40.69
C THR A 482 18.09 -148.68 -42.13
N ASN A 483 17.18 -149.15 -42.99
CA ASN A 483 17.46 -149.37 -44.42
C ASN A 483 17.65 -148.06 -45.22
N ASP A 484 17.16 -146.93 -44.70
CA ASP A 484 17.37 -145.58 -45.23
C ASP A 484 18.24 -144.76 -44.27
N TYR A 485 18.91 -143.72 -44.77
CA TYR A 485 19.68 -142.80 -43.90
C TYR A 485 18.76 -142.13 -42.89
N ALA A 486 19.04 -142.35 -41.61
CA ALA A 486 18.39 -141.67 -40.50
C ALA A 486 19.40 -140.82 -39.71
N PHE A 487 18.88 -139.76 -39.08
CA PHE A 487 19.66 -138.91 -38.21
C PHE A 487 19.76 -139.52 -36.81
N TYR A 488 20.98 -139.60 -36.28
CA TYR A 488 21.27 -140.06 -34.94
C TYR A 488 22.09 -139.00 -34.23
N ASP A 489 21.73 -138.71 -32.98
CA ASP A 489 22.49 -137.77 -32.16
C ASP A 489 22.58 -138.22 -30.70
N VAL A 490 23.57 -137.68 -30.02
CA VAL A 490 23.76 -137.81 -28.58
C VAL A 490 24.41 -136.55 -28.03
N VAL A 491 23.93 -136.11 -26.87
CA VAL A 491 24.57 -135.04 -26.10
C VAL A 491 25.53 -135.66 -25.11
N ILE A 492 26.75 -135.14 -25.07
CA ILE A 492 27.86 -135.64 -24.27
C ILE A 492 28.39 -134.48 -23.45
N THR A 493 28.48 -134.66 -22.14
CA THR A 493 29.12 -133.70 -21.24
C THR A 493 30.63 -133.95 -21.25
N VAL A 494 31.40 -133.00 -21.75
CA VAL A 494 32.87 -133.08 -21.74
C VAL A 494 33.37 -132.58 -20.39
N PRO A 495 34.15 -133.36 -19.62
CA PRO A 495 34.67 -132.89 -18.33
C PRO A 495 35.58 -131.66 -18.50
N ALA A 496 35.59 -130.77 -17.50
CA ALA A 496 36.32 -129.49 -17.57
C ALA A 496 37.85 -129.64 -17.50
N ASP A 497 38.34 -130.76 -16.99
CA ASP A 497 39.76 -131.06 -16.77
C ASP A 497 40.40 -131.85 -17.92
N THR A 498 39.78 -131.84 -19.12
CA THR A 498 40.30 -132.55 -20.30
C THR A 498 40.98 -131.65 -21.32
N GLU A 499 41.17 -130.36 -21.00
CA GLU A 499 41.87 -129.41 -21.87
C GLU A 499 43.31 -129.89 -22.15
N GLY A 500 43.67 -130.02 -23.43
CA GLY A 500 44.98 -130.48 -23.89
C GLY A 500 45.16 -132.01 -23.94
N LEU A 501 44.12 -132.79 -23.62
CA LEU A 501 44.07 -134.23 -23.90
C LEU A 501 43.60 -134.48 -25.34
N ASP A 502 43.99 -135.60 -25.91
CA ASP A 502 43.51 -135.98 -27.26
C ASP A 502 42.06 -136.44 -27.17
N HIS A 503 41.16 -135.74 -27.86
CA HIS A 503 39.77 -136.17 -28.02
C HIS A 503 39.60 -136.85 -29.38
N GLU A 504 38.87 -137.95 -29.39
CA GLU A 504 38.55 -138.71 -30.58
C GLU A 504 37.07 -139.02 -30.67
N LEU A 505 36.52 -138.89 -31.87
CA LEU A 505 35.27 -139.51 -32.21
C LEU A 505 35.52 -140.92 -32.71
N VAL A 506 34.75 -141.88 -32.18
CA VAL A 506 34.88 -143.29 -32.49
C VAL A 506 33.52 -143.86 -32.92
N ILE A 507 33.52 -144.67 -33.99
CA ILE A 507 32.35 -145.37 -34.53
C ILE A 507 32.65 -146.86 -34.58
N TRP A 508 31.77 -147.68 -34.00
CA TRP A 508 31.79 -149.13 -34.08
C TRP A 508 30.68 -149.62 -35.01
N GLY A 509 31.07 -150.08 -36.21
CA GLY A 509 30.13 -150.31 -37.30
C GLY A 509 29.27 -151.58 -37.22
N ASP A 510 29.63 -152.54 -36.36
CA ASP A 510 28.83 -153.76 -36.14
C ASP A 510 29.02 -154.28 -34.72
N THR A 511 27.98 -154.15 -33.90
CA THR A 511 28.03 -154.58 -32.49
C THR A 511 27.91 -156.09 -32.30
N SER A 512 27.60 -156.84 -33.37
CA SER A 512 27.46 -158.30 -33.32
C SER A 512 28.77 -159.08 -33.53
N GLY A 513 29.80 -158.42 -34.07
CA GLY A 513 31.08 -159.04 -34.42
C GLY A 513 31.03 -159.99 -35.63
N GLY A 514 30.00 -159.87 -36.47
CA GLY A 514 29.79 -160.72 -37.65
C GLY A 514 30.63 -160.34 -38.86
N GLY A 515 31.29 -159.18 -38.84
CA GLY A 515 31.98 -158.62 -40.01
C GLY A 515 31.05 -157.79 -40.89
N ASP A 516 29.85 -157.49 -40.41
CA ASP A 516 28.89 -156.63 -41.08
C ASP A 516 29.22 -155.15 -40.81
N GLY A 517 28.46 -154.21 -41.38
CA GLY A 517 28.71 -152.78 -41.20
C GLY A 517 27.53 -151.86 -41.48
N VAL A 518 27.77 -150.56 -41.32
CA VAL A 518 26.83 -149.45 -41.60
C VAL A 518 27.48 -148.41 -42.51
N LEU A 519 26.67 -147.75 -43.33
CA LEU A 519 27.06 -146.54 -44.05
C LEU A 519 26.83 -145.33 -43.16
N VAL A 520 27.82 -144.47 -43.02
CA VAL A 520 27.79 -143.26 -42.20
C VAL A 520 28.21 -142.05 -43.02
N ASP A 521 27.49 -140.95 -42.85
CA ASP A 521 27.71 -139.67 -43.53
C ASP A 521 27.31 -138.51 -42.60
N ARG A 522 27.78 -137.29 -42.88
CA ARG A 522 27.50 -136.05 -42.15
C ARG A 522 27.58 -136.15 -40.63
N VAL A 523 28.75 -136.53 -40.15
CA VAL A 523 29.13 -136.45 -38.75
C VAL A 523 29.38 -134.99 -38.36
N LEU A 524 28.72 -134.52 -37.30
CA LEU A 524 28.87 -133.18 -36.77
C LEU A 524 28.94 -133.22 -35.25
N VAL A 525 29.95 -132.55 -34.68
CA VAL A 525 30.09 -132.29 -33.25
C VAL A 525 30.10 -130.78 -33.01
N THR A 526 29.12 -130.28 -32.27
CA THR A 526 28.94 -128.85 -31.92
C THR A 526 28.64 -128.70 -30.43
N PHE A 527 28.59 -127.48 -29.90
CA PHE A 527 28.04 -127.23 -28.57
C PHE A 527 26.55 -127.60 -28.51
N ALA A 528 26.08 -128.11 -27.37
CA ALA A 528 24.66 -128.30 -27.11
C ALA A 528 23.99 -126.93 -26.87
N GLU A 529 23.09 -126.51 -27.75
CA GLU A 529 22.47 -125.17 -27.71
C GLU A 529 21.36 -125.08 -26.64
N THR A 530 21.65 -124.46 -25.50
CA THR A 530 20.62 -123.98 -24.54
C THR A 530 20.60 -122.47 -24.33
N ASP A 531 21.68 -121.72 -24.59
CA ASP A 531 21.80 -120.32 -24.13
C ASP A 531 21.81 -119.22 -25.24
N ILE A 532 21.65 -119.58 -26.52
CA ILE A 532 21.78 -118.62 -27.64
C ILE A 532 20.55 -117.69 -27.83
N PRO A 533 19.29 -118.16 -27.76
CA PRO A 533 18.12 -117.31 -28.03
C PRO A 533 17.92 -116.16 -27.03
N GLU A 534 18.27 -116.36 -25.75
CA GLU A 534 18.11 -115.32 -24.71
C GLU A 534 19.07 -114.15 -24.93
N VAL A 535 20.29 -114.42 -25.40
CA VAL A 535 21.28 -113.37 -25.72
C VAL A 535 20.83 -112.55 -26.93
N THR A 536 20.27 -113.19 -27.97
CA THR A 536 19.73 -112.48 -29.13
C THR A 536 18.54 -111.59 -28.76
N ALA A 537 17.60 -112.09 -27.94
CA ALA A 537 16.45 -111.31 -27.49
C ALA A 537 16.88 -110.11 -26.62
N ALA A 538 17.90 -110.28 -25.77
CA ALA A 538 18.45 -109.18 -24.98
C ALA A 538 19.10 -108.09 -25.86
N ILE A 539 19.77 -108.47 -26.95
CA ILE A 539 20.37 -107.52 -27.91
C ILE A 539 19.27 -106.73 -28.63
N GLU A 540 18.21 -107.38 -29.12
CA GLU A 540 17.09 -106.71 -29.79
C GLU A 540 16.36 -105.74 -28.86
N GLN A 541 16.16 -106.13 -27.59
CA GLN A 541 15.51 -105.26 -26.61
C GLN A 541 16.33 -104.00 -26.31
N VAL A 542 17.67 -104.13 -26.24
CA VAL A 542 18.57 -102.97 -26.08
C VAL A 542 18.53 -102.08 -27.31
N GLN A 543 18.50 -102.63 -28.53
CA GLN A 543 18.38 -101.86 -29.78
C GLN A 543 17.08 -101.06 -29.85
N GLN A 544 15.94 -101.66 -29.46
CA GLN A 544 14.67 -100.95 -29.43
C GLN A 544 14.66 -99.81 -28.37
N ALA A 545 15.20 -100.08 -27.17
CA ALA A 545 15.27 -99.06 -26.12
C ALA A 545 16.14 -97.85 -26.53
N LEU A 546 17.22 -98.09 -27.28
CA LEU A 546 18.06 -97.04 -27.86
C LEU A 546 17.30 -96.19 -28.89
N ALA A 547 16.54 -96.82 -29.79
CA ALA A 547 15.75 -96.12 -30.80
C ALA A 547 14.63 -95.27 -30.17
N ASP A 548 13.94 -95.81 -29.16
CA ASP A 548 12.89 -95.10 -28.43
C ASP A 548 13.47 -93.88 -27.69
N GLN A 549 14.67 -94.02 -27.10
CA GLN A 549 15.36 -92.92 -26.44
C GLN A 549 15.81 -91.84 -27.43
N GLU A 550 16.29 -92.22 -28.63
CA GLU A 550 16.67 -91.27 -29.70
C GLU A 550 15.46 -90.43 -30.14
N GLN A 551 14.30 -91.06 -30.31
CA GLN A 551 13.07 -90.37 -30.69
C GLN A 551 12.55 -89.44 -29.59
N ALA A 552 12.68 -89.84 -28.31
CA ALA A 552 12.30 -88.99 -27.18
C ALA A 552 13.17 -87.73 -27.08
N VAL A 553 14.49 -87.87 -27.19
CA VAL A 553 15.43 -86.73 -27.17
C VAL A 553 15.20 -85.80 -28.36
N ALA A 554 14.95 -86.34 -29.56
CA ALA A 554 14.62 -85.54 -30.73
C ALA A 554 13.33 -84.72 -30.52
N SER A 555 12.31 -85.32 -29.90
CA SER A 555 11.05 -84.63 -29.59
C SER A 555 11.23 -83.53 -28.53
N GLU A 556 12.01 -83.78 -27.48
CA GLU A 556 12.32 -82.77 -26.45
C GLU A 556 13.11 -81.59 -27.05
N LEU A 557 14.09 -81.89 -27.92
CA LEU A 557 14.87 -80.86 -28.61
C LEU A 557 14.00 -79.99 -29.52
N GLN A 558 13.08 -80.60 -30.27
CA GLN A 558 12.14 -79.87 -31.12
C GLN A 558 11.23 -78.94 -30.30
N ALA A 559 10.75 -79.41 -29.14
CA ALA A 559 9.95 -78.61 -28.22
C ALA A 559 10.75 -77.43 -27.64
N PHE A 560 12.01 -77.67 -27.27
CA PHE A 560 12.90 -76.63 -26.77
C PHE A 560 13.19 -75.55 -27.84
N LEU A 561 13.47 -75.95 -29.09
CA LEU A 561 13.66 -75.02 -30.20
C LEU A 561 12.41 -74.16 -30.45
N SER A 562 11.22 -74.77 -30.41
CA SER A 562 9.96 -74.01 -30.55
C SER A 562 9.75 -73.00 -29.41
N GLN A 563 10.17 -73.33 -28.19
CA GLN A 563 10.11 -72.40 -27.06
C GLN A 563 11.11 -71.26 -27.23
N LEU A 564 12.31 -71.55 -27.75
CA LEU A 564 13.33 -70.55 -28.06
C LEU A 564 12.84 -69.55 -29.13
N ASP A 565 12.20 -70.04 -30.18
CA ASP A 565 11.61 -69.22 -31.24
C ASP A 565 10.48 -68.32 -30.70
N ALA A 566 9.60 -68.87 -29.86
CA ALA A 566 8.51 -68.12 -29.23
C ALA A 566 9.04 -67.01 -28.30
N ASN A 567 10.09 -67.31 -27.54
CA ASN A 567 10.74 -66.32 -26.68
C ASN A 567 11.41 -65.22 -27.53
N THR A 568 12.07 -65.58 -28.62
CA THR A 568 12.70 -64.63 -29.56
C THR A 568 11.67 -63.66 -30.15
N ALA A 569 10.53 -64.18 -30.61
CA ALA A 569 9.44 -63.35 -31.14
C ALA A 569 8.84 -62.42 -30.07
N SER A 570 8.71 -62.90 -28.83
CA SER A 570 8.21 -62.08 -27.71
C SER A 570 9.15 -60.92 -27.38
N ILE A 571 10.47 -61.17 -27.40
CA ILE A 571 11.50 -60.14 -27.19
C ILE A 571 11.46 -59.10 -28.32
N GLN A 572 11.31 -59.53 -29.58
CA GLN A 572 11.20 -58.61 -30.72
C GLN A 572 9.96 -57.71 -30.60
N ASN A 573 8.80 -58.29 -30.27
CA ASN A 573 7.57 -57.52 -30.06
C ASN A 573 7.74 -56.48 -28.94
N GLU A 574 8.36 -56.85 -27.81
CA GLU A 574 8.61 -55.92 -26.70
C GLU A 574 9.61 -54.81 -27.10
N SER A 575 10.63 -55.14 -27.90
CA SER A 575 11.58 -54.16 -28.44
C SER A 575 10.91 -53.15 -29.37
N GLU A 576 10.03 -53.60 -30.26
CA GLU A 576 9.26 -52.73 -31.17
C GLU A 576 8.26 -51.85 -30.41
N ALA A 577 7.58 -52.42 -29.40
CA ALA A 577 6.66 -51.67 -28.54
C ALA A 577 7.38 -50.55 -27.77
N ARG A 578 8.57 -50.83 -27.23
CA ARG A 578 9.39 -49.81 -26.53
C ARG A 578 9.93 -48.74 -27.46
N ALA A 579 10.38 -49.11 -28.67
CA ALA A 579 10.81 -48.14 -29.67
C ALA A 579 9.68 -47.16 -30.02
N THR A 580 8.47 -47.67 -30.25
CA THR A 580 7.28 -46.86 -30.53
C THR A 580 6.94 -45.90 -29.37
N GLN A 581 7.05 -46.36 -28.12
CA GLN A 581 6.85 -45.50 -26.95
C GLN A 581 7.91 -44.40 -26.84
N TYR A 582 9.16 -44.67 -27.20
CA TYR A 582 10.20 -43.65 -27.22
C TYR A 582 10.00 -42.61 -28.32
N ASP A 583 9.55 -43.01 -29.50
CA ASP A 583 9.21 -42.07 -30.57
C ASP A 583 8.04 -41.15 -30.16
N ALA A 584 7.01 -41.70 -29.49
CA ALA A 584 5.91 -40.93 -28.95
C ALA A 584 6.38 -39.92 -27.88
N LEU A 585 7.21 -40.38 -26.93
CA LEU A 585 7.78 -39.51 -25.89
C LEU A 585 8.67 -38.40 -26.49
N ALA A 586 9.41 -38.70 -27.56
CA ALA A 586 10.21 -37.69 -28.26
C ALA A 586 9.33 -36.63 -28.93
N SER A 587 8.21 -37.03 -29.54
CA SER A 587 7.23 -36.10 -30.13
C SER A 587 6.54 -35.23 -29.08
N ASP A 588 6.20 -35.79 -27.91
CA ASP A 588 5.65 -35.03 -26.78
C ASP A 588 6.67 -34.01 -26.24
N LEU A 589 7.95 -34.40 -26.16
CA LEU A 589 9.03 -33.51 -25.73
C LEU A 589 9.28 -32.36 -26.72
N GLU A 590 9.22 -32.64 -28.02
CA GLU A 590 9.33 -31.63 -29.08
C GLU A 590 8.16 -30.63 -28.99
N THR A 591 6.94 -31.13 -28.82
CA THR A 591 5.74 -30.29 -28.61
C THR A 591 5.88 -29.40 -27.37
N LEU A 592 6.31 -29.97 -26.24
CA LEU A 592 6.53 -29.21 -25.01
C LEU A 592 7.63 -28.15 -25.19
N THR A 593 8.69 -28.47 -25.94
CA THR A 593 9.78 -27.54 -26.22
C THR A 593 9.29 -26.35 -27.04
N VAL A 594 8.52 -26.59 -28.10
CA VAL A 594 7.89 -25.54 -28.91
C VAL A 594 6.97 -24.68 -28.05
N GLN A 595 6.09 -25.28 -27.26
CA GLN A 595 5.16 -24.54 -26.40
C GLN A 595 5.87 -23.69 -25.34
N THR A 596 7.00 -24.16 -24.82
CA THR A 596 7.82 -23.39 -23.86
C THR A 596 8.50 -22.21 -24.55
N GLN A 597 8.96 -22.38 -25.80
CA GLN A 597 9.53 -21.28 -26.60
C GLN A 597 8.46 -20.23 -26.94
N ASP A 598 7.27 -20.66 -27.36
CA ASP A 598 6.14 -19.77 -27.64
C ASP A 598 5.74 -18.98 -26.39
N ASN A 599 5.54 -19.66 -25.25
CA ASN A 599 5.23 -19.00 -23.97
C ASN A 599 6.34 -17.99 -23.57
N THR A 600 7.61 -18.32 -23.83
CA THR A 600 8.73 -17.40 -23.56
C THR A 600 8.64 -16.17 -24.45
N ALA A 601 8.32 -16.34 -25.74
CA ALA A 601 8.14 -15.23 -26.68
C ALA A 601 6.94 -14.35 -26.29
N ASP A 602 5.82 -14.95 -25.88
CA ASP A 602 4.62 -14.23 -25.42
C ASP A 602 4.91 -13.41 -24.15
N ILE A 603 5.61 -13.99 -23.17
CA ILE A 603 6.01 -13.27 -21.94
C ILE A 603 6.94 -12.10 -22.28
N VAL A 604 7.89 -12.28 -23.20
CA VAL A 604 8.79 -11.19 -23.62
C VAL A 604 8.01 -10.08 -24.32
N ALA A 605 7.09 -10.44 -25.23
CA ALA A 605 6.25 -9.48 -25.94
C ALA A 605 5.35 -8.69 -24.98
N GLU A 606 4.75 -9.37 -24.00
CA GLU A 606 3.95 -8.71 -22.95
C GLU A 606 4.82 -7.75 -22.11
N ARG A 607 6.03 -8.17 -21.74
CA ARG A 607 6.96 -7.33 -20.96
C ARG A 607 7.41 -6.09 -21.73
N GLU A 608 7.66 -6.20 -23.03
CA GLU A 608 7.99 -5.05 -23.90
C GLU A 608 6.80 -4.09 -24.03
N ALA A 609 5.57 -4.62 -24.14
CA ALA A 609 4.36 -3.81 -24.17
C ALA A 609 4.15 -3.05 -22.85
N TRP A 610 4.35 -3.71 -21.71
CA TRP A 610 4.27 -3.07 -20.38
C TRP A 610 5.35 -2.00 -20.21
N SER A 611 6.60 -2.28 -20.59
CA SER A 611 7.69 -1.29 -20.54
C SER A 611 7.36 -0.06 -21.38
N SER A 612 6.83 -0.26 -22.59
CA SER A 612 6.44 0.84 -23.47
C SER A 612 5.29 1.68 -22.89
N ALA A 613 4.34 1.04 -22.20
CA ALA A 613 3.24 1.75 -21.52
C ALA A 613 3.75 2.57 -20.33
N VAL A 614 4.70 2.02 -19.56
CA VAL A 614 5.34 2.73 -18.44
C VAL A 614 6.17 3.92 -18.95
N ASP A 615 6.94 3.74 -20.02
CA ASP A 615 7.69 4.84 -20.65
C ASP A 615 6.75 5.95 -21.15
N ALA A 616 5.63 5.59 -21.75
CA ALA A 616 4.62 6.57 -22.19
C ALA A 616 3.99 7.32 -21.00
N LEU A 617 3.66 6.61 -19.92
CA LEU A 617 3.14 7.23 -18.69
C LEU A 617 4.18 8.15 -18.04
N ALA A 618 5.47 7.76 -18.04
CA ALA A 618 6.55 8.60 -17.53
C ALA A 618 6.66 9.91 -18.32
N VAL A 619 6.58 9.85 -19.66
CA VAL A 619 6.55 11.04 -20.52
C VAL A 619 5.33 11.92 -20.23
N GLU A 620 4.16 11.31 -20.00
CA GLU A 620 2.93 12.05 -19.68
C GLU A 620 3.04 12.75 -18.31
N VAL A 621 3.63 12.10 -17.31
CA VAL A 621 3.92 12.67 -15.99
C VAL A 621 4.93 13.81 -16.09
N GLU A 622 6.02 13.65 -16.84
CA GLU A 622 6.99 14.73 -17.09
C GLU A 622 6.32 15.94 -17.77
N GLY A 623 5.44 15.69 -18.75
CA GLY A 623 4.65 16.73 -19.41
C GLY A 623 3.72 17.46 -18.44
N LEU A 624 3.04 16.73 -17.54
CA LEU A 624 2.19 17.31 -16.52
C LEU A 624 2.99 18.15 -15.51
N MET A 625 4.15 17.66 -15.06
CA MET A 625 5.05 18.40 -14.17
C MET A 625 5.55 19.70 -14.81
N ALA A 626 5.88 19.67 -16.11
CA ALA A 626 6.26 20.87 -16.85
C ALA A 626 5.11 21.89 -16.92
N ALA A 627 3.90 21.43 -17.26
CA ALA A 627 2.70 22.29 -17.29
C ALA A 627 2.40 22.92 -15.92
N VAL A 628 2.50 22.15 -14.83
CA VAL A 628 2.36 22.67 -13.46
C VAL A 628 3.43 23.71 -13.15
N GLY A 629 4.68 23.50 -13.60
CA GLY A 629 5.76 24.47 -13.47
C GLY A 629 5.46 25.78 -14.20
N ASP A 630 4.94 25.71 -15.43
CA ASP A 630 4.53 26.87 -16.22
C ASP A 630 3.35 27.62 -15.55
N ASP A 631 2.35 26.89 -15.05
CA ASP A 631 1.20 27.46 -14.34
C ASP A 631 1.65 28.20 -13.05
N VAL A 632 2.59 27.63 -12.30
CA VAL A 632 3.18 28.29 -11.12
C VAL A 632 3.90 29.59 -11.51
N ALA A 633 4.63 29.58 -12.63
CA ALA A 633 5.30 30.78 -13.13
C ALA A 633 4.29 31.87 -13.56
N LEU A 634 3.21 31.48 -14.25
CA LEU A 634 2.13 32.39 -14.65
C LEU A 634 1.41 33.00 -13.44
N ILE A 635 1.06 32.19 -12.42
CA ILE A 635 0.45 32.67 -11.17
C ILE A 635 1.39 33.64 -10.45
N THR A 636 2.69 33.36 -10.45
CA THR A 636 3.70 34.24 -9.84
C THR A 636 3.76 35.59 -10.56
N GLU A 637 3.78 35.63 -11.90
CA GLU A 637 3.77 36.87 -12.66
C GLU A 637 2.46 37.66 -12.47
N GLU A 638 1.32 36.98 -12.46
CA GLU A 638 0.02 37.60 -12.15
C GLU A 638 0.00 38.21 -10.73
N SER A 639 0.60 37.54 -9.74
CA SER A 639 0.69 38.07 -8.36
C SER A 639 1.53 39.35 -8.29
N LYS A 640 2.65 39.41 -9.04
CA LYS A 640 3.47 40.62 -9.15
C LYS A 640 2.72 41.73 -9.86
N ALA A 641 1.97 41.41 -10.90
CA ALA A 641 1.16 42.39 -11.64
C ALA A 641 0.09 43.02 -10.74
N ARG A 642 -0.61 42.23 -9.92
CA ARG A 642 -1.60 42.76 -8.95
C ARG A 642 -0.95 43.60 -7.86
N ALA A 643 0.18 43.17 -7.32
CA ALA A 643 0.91 43.96 -6.32
C ALA A 643 1.34 45.33 -6.88
N ALA A 644 1.77 45.38 -8.14
CA ALA A 644 2.10 46.63 -8.83
C ALA A 644 0.87 47.50 -9.11
N GLU A 645 -0.28 46.90 -9.45
CA GLU A 645 -1.55 47.60 -9.62
C GLU A 645 -2.06 48.21 -8.30
N ASP A 646 -1.97 47.48 -7.19
CA ASP A 646 -2.32 47.96 -5.85
C ASP A 646 -1.42 49.13 -5.42
N GLU A 647 -0.11 49.05 -5.71
CA GLU A 647 0.83 50.15 -5.43
C GLU A 647 0.51 51.40 -6.26
N LEU A 648 0.16 51.22 -7.53
CA LEU A 648 -0.26 52.31 -8.41
C LEU A 648 -1.55 52.95 -7.89
N LEU A 649 -2.52 52.14 -7.45
CA LEU A 649 -3.78 52.63 -6.87
C LEU A 649 -3.52 53.44 -5.59
N ALA A 650 -2.63 52.97 -4.72
CA ALA A 650 -2.19 53.68 -3.53
C ALA A 650 -1.44 54.98 -3.85
N ALA A 651 -0.62 55.00 -4.91
CA ALA A 651 0.06 56.20 -5.39
C ALA A 651 -0.92 57.24 -5.95
N VAL A 652 -1.91 56.80 -6.74
CA VAL A 652 -3.00 57.66 -7.26
C VAL A 652 -3.80 58.28 -6.09
N GLN A 653 -4.12 57.50 -5.06
CA GLN A 653 -4.81 58.00 -3.87
C GLN A 653 -3.99 59.04 -3.10
N ARG A 654 -2.66 58.85 -2.97
CA ARG A 654 -1.76 59.85 -2.37
C ARG A 654 -1.73 61.16 -3.17
N VAL A 655 -1.65 61.08 -4.49
CA VAL A 655 -1.65 62.26 -5.38
C VAL A 655 -2.99 63.02 -5.31
N ILE A 656 -4.12 62.32 -5.29
CA ILE A 656 -5.45 62.95 -5.13
C ILE A 656 -5.56 63.65 -3.76
N SER A 657 -5.02 63.05 -2.71
CA SER A 657 -5.02 63.63 -1.36
C SER A 657 -4.14 64.88 -1.27
N ALA A 658 -2.94 64.85 -1.87
CA ALA A 658 -2.05 66.01 -1.95
C ALA A 658 -2.65 67.15 -2.80
N SER A 659 -3.28 66.83 -3.93
CA SER A 659 -3.98 67.82 -4.77
C SER A 659 -5.12 68.54 -4.03
N ARG A 660 -5.89 67.81 -3.21
CA ARG A 660 -6.93 68.41 -2.35
C ARG A 660 -6.36 69.33 -1.28
N GLY A 661 -5.22 68.98 -0.67
CA GLY A 661 -4.51 69.84 0.29
C GLY A 661 -4.04 71.16 -0.34
N THR A 662 -3.45 71.10 -1.53
CA THR A 662 -2.99 72.29 -2.26
C THR A 662 -4.15 73.19 -2.71
N ALA A 663 -5.27 72.62 -3.16
CA ALA A 663 -6.47 73.38 -3.53
C ALA A 663 -7.12 74.08 -2.32
N SER A 664 -7.00 73.51 -1.13
CA SER A 664 -7.46 74.15 0.11
C SER A 664 -6.54 75.29 0.55
N ALA A 665 -5.22 75.21 0.30
CA ALA A 665 -4.26 76.25 0.65
C ALA A 665 -4.29 77.46 -0.30
N THR A 666 -4.59 77.27 -1.59
CA THR A 666 -4.73 78.37 -2.57
C THR A 666 -6.03 79.16 -2.43
N PHE A 667 -7.06 78.60 -1.80
CA PHE A 667 -8.31 79.32 -1.52
C PHE A 667 -8.17 80.34 -0.39
N TYR A 668 -7.27 80.10 0.58
CA TYR A 668 -7.01 81.04 1.68
C TYR A 668 -5.95 82.10 1.36
N SER A 669 -5.06 81.88 0.39
CA SER A 669 -3.98 82.83 0.06
C SER A 669 -4.37 83.94 -0.93
N LEU A 670 -5.55 83.86 -1.57
CA LEU A 670 -6.00 84.87 -2.54
C LEU A 670 -6.62 86.12 -1.86
N GLU A 671 -6.89 86.09 -0.55
CA GLU A 671 -7.56 87.19 0.17
C GLU A 671 -6.58 88.19 0.83
N GLU A 672 -5.26 87.94 0.87
CA GLU A 672 -4.33 88.73 1.69
C GLU A 672 -2.99 89.18 1.05
N VAL A 673 -2.92 89.55 -0.24
CA VAL A 673 -1.72 90.25 -0.76
C VAL A 673 -2.04 91.38 -1.74
N ARG A 674 -2.14 92.61 -1.20
CA ARG A 674 -1.94 93.87 -1.93
C ARG A 674 -0.94 94.76 -1.18
N ILE A 675 0.35 94.40 -1.15
CA ILE A 675 1.45 95.33 -0.82
C ILE A 675 2.71 95.02 -1.67
N ASP A 676 3.10 96.04 -2.44
CA ASP A 676 4.36 96.43 -3.11
C ASP A 676 5.46 95.43 -3.55
N ASP A 677 5.75 95.50 -4.86
CA ASP A 677 6.64 94.70 -5.72
C ASP A 677 8.14 94.66 -5.32
N ASN A 678 8.58 95.50 -4.38
CA ASN A 678 9.99 95.51 -3.92
C ASN A 678 10.24 94.59 -2.72
N GLU A 679 9.23 94.24 -1.92
CA GLU A 679 9.33 93.19 -0.90
C GLU A 679 9.21 91.79 -1.52
N ALA A 680 8.44 91.64 -2.60
CA ALA A 680 8.31 90.39 -3.34
C ALA A 680 9.62 89.90 -3.97
N THR A 681 10.54 90.80 -4.33
CA THR A 681 11.84 90.43 -4.91
C THR A 681 12.85 90.02 -3.82
N ALA A 682 12.81 90.64 -2.64
CA ALA A 682 13.61 90.23 -1.47
C ALA A 682 13.08 88.93 -0.83
N LEU A 683 11.76 88.73 -0.79
CA LEU A 683 11.11 87.47 -0.40
C LEU A 683 11.34 86.35 -1.43
N ARG A 684 11.43 86.66 -2.73
CA ARG A 684 11.83 85.66 -3.74
C ARG A 684 13.30 85.27 -3.65
N ILE A 685 14.22 86.19 -3.33
CA ILE A 685 15.64 85.85 -3.13
C ILE A 685 15.82 85.09 -1.81
N ASN A 686 15.21 85.51 -0.71
CA ASN A 686 15.20 84.75 0.53
C ASN A 686 14.46 83.42 0.38
N GLY A 687 13.38 83.36 -0.39
CA GLY A 687 12.62 82.15 -0.69
C GLY A 687 13.41 81.16 -1.54
N VAL A 688 14.16 81.63 -2.55
CA VAL A 688 15.08 80.78 -3.32
C VAL A 688 16.29 80.34 -2.49
N GLU A 689 16.76 81.16 -1.55
CA GLU A 689 17.85 80.78 -0.63
C GLU A 689 17.36 79.76 0.43
N VAL A 690 16.13 79.90 0.92
CA VAL A 690 15.45 78.91 1.78
C VAL A 690 15.13 77.63 1.01
N GLU A 691 14.60 77.71 -0.21
CA GLU A 691 14.36 76.53 -1.06
C GLU A 691 15.66 75.82 -1.46
N LEU A 692 16.76 76.56 -1.67
CA LEU A 692 18.07 75.97 -1.96
C LEU A 692 18.71 75.37 -0.71
N ALA A 693 18.54 75.99 0.47
CA ALA A 693 18.95 75.43 1.76
C ALA A 693 18.13 74.19 2.13
N ASP A 694 16.81 74.21 1.88
CA ASP A 694 15.90 73.07 2.05
C ASP A 694 16.22 71.98 1.04
N ALA A 695 16.57 72.32 -0.21
CA ALA A 695 17.02 71.36 -1.21
C ALA A 695 18.37 70.73 -0.83
N PHE A 696 19.34 71.51 -0.33
CA PHE A 696 20.59 70.96 0.18
C PHE A 696 20.37 70.11 1.44
N SER A 697 19.48 70.52 2.34
CA SER A 697 19.10 69.74 3.53
C SER A 697 18.35 68.47 3.15
N ALA A 698 17.46 68.51 2.15
CA ALA A 698 16.78 67.35 1.60
C ALA A 698 17.75 66.42 0.88
N ILE A 699 18.76 66.94 0.16
CA ILE A 699 19.82 66.13 -0.46
C ILE A 699 20.73 65.52 0.59
N GLU A 700 21.12 66.24 1.65
CA GLU A 700 21.88 65.71 2.77
C GLU A 700 21.07 64.68 3.56
N GLN A 701 19.78 64.92 3.79
CA GLN A 701 18.86 63.94 4.35
C GLN A 701 18.74 62.73 3.44
N THR A 702 18.66 62.90 2.12
CA THR A 702 18.59 61.79 1.15
C THR A 702 19.90 61.02 1.10
N GLN A 703 21.07 61.67 1.18
CA GLN A 703 22.37 61.01 1.29
C GLN A 703 22.52 60.27 2.63
N SER A 704 22.05 60.86 3.72
CA SER A 704 22.01 60.23 5.05
C SER A 704 21.01 59.07 5.08
N LEU A 705 19.86 59.19 4.41
CA LEU A 705 18.85 58.15 4.26
C LEU A 705 19.39 57.02 3.40
N LEU A 706 20.02 57.31 2.25
CA LEU A 706 20.67 56.31 1.40
C LEU A 706 21.86 55.63 2.10
N ALA A 707 22.64 56.36 2.91
CA ALA A 707 23.69 55.79 3.73
C ALA A 707 23.11 54.91 4.86
N SER A 708 22.00 55.33 5.46
CA SER A 708 21.27 54.57 6.48
C SER A 708 20.55 53.35 5.90
N GLU A 709 20.00 53.46 4.69
CA GLU A 709 19.41 52.38 3.91
C GLU A 709 20.49 51.42 3.43
N SER A 710 21.67 51.90 3.02
CA SER A 710 22.82 51.06 2.68
C SER A 710 23.38 50.35 3.92
N GLN A 711 23.42 51.01 5.07
CA GLN A 711 23.79 50.39 6.34
C GLN A 711 22.71 49.40 6.82
N SER A 712 21.43 49.73 6.64
CA SER A 712 20.29 48.85 6.93
C SER A 712 20.30 47.64 6.00
N LEU A 713 20.57 47.82 4.71
CA LEU A 713 20.73 46.76 3.73
C LEU A 713 21.97 45.92 4.04
N ALA A 714 23.09 46.52 4.45
CA ALA A 714 24.28 45.78 4.90
C ALA A 714 24.00 45.00 6.19
N ASN A 715 23.22 45.56 7.11
CA ASN A 715 22.76 44.90 8.32
C ASN A 715 21.75 43.79 8.00
N GLN A 716 20.85 43.98 7.03
CA GLN A 716 19.94 42.97 6.50
C GLN A 716 20.72 41.86 5.80
N ILE A 717 21.74 42.18 5.00
CA ILE A 717 22.64 41.20 4.37
C ILE A 717 23.41 40.43 5.44
N THR A 718 23.90 41.10 6.48
CA THR A 718 24.58 40.45 7.61
C THR A 718 23.62 39.56 8.40
N THR A 719 22.37 40.01 8.58
CA THR A 719 21.30 39.26 9.23
C THR A 719 20.92 38.06 8.38
N VAL A 720 20.68 38.22 7.08
CA VAL A 720 20.41 37.14 6.13
C VAL A 720 21.60 36.19 6.02
N ALA A 721 22.85 36.67 6.08
CA ALA A 721 24.03 35.79 6.10
C ALA A 721 24.15 35.02 7.42
N SER A 722 23.75 35.62 8.54
CA SER A 722 23.65 34.99 9.85
C SER A 722 22.49 34.00 9.93
N GLU A 723 21.33 34.35 9.38
CA GLU A 723 20.14 33.51 9.24
C GLU A 723 20.46 32.36 8.30
N LEU A 724 21.08 32.59 7.15
CA LEU A 724 21.56 31.54 6.26
C LEU A 724 22.61 30.64 6.94
N GLY A 725 23.50 31.20 7.76
CA GLY A 725 24.44 30.42 8.57
C GLY A 725 23.75 29.59 9.66
N SER A 726 22.72 30.17 10.30
CA SER A 726 21.87 29.52 11.29
C SER A 726 21.00 28.44 10.65
N ASP A 727 20.42 28.71 9.48
CA ASP A 727 19.61 27.82 8.67
C ASP A 727 20.48 26.71 8.09
N LEU A 728 21.71 27.00 7.64
CA LEU A 728 22.66 25.98 7.23
C LEU A 728 23.09 25.10 8.41
N SER A 729 23.26 25.69 9.60
CA SER A 729 23.53 24.93 10.84
C SER A 729 22.31 24.12 11.27
N ALA A 730 21.10 24.67 11.13
CA ALA A 730 19.84 24.02 11.43
C ALA A 730 19.54 22.93 10.40
N VAL A 731 19.93 23.10 9.13
CA VAL A 731 19.88 22.09 8.07
C VAL A 731 20.94 21.04 8.32
N GLN A 732 22.16 21.38 8.71
CA GLN A 732 23.17 20.38 9.11
C GLN A 732 22.74 19.61 10.36
N GLN A 733 22.09 20.28 11.32
CA GLN A 733 21.52 19.66 12.51
C GLN A 733 20.27 18.85 12.17
N THR A 734 19.44 19.29 11.22
CA THR A 734 18.29 18.55 10.71
C THR A 734 18.76 17.35 9.93
N ILE A 735 19.77 17.46 9.06
CA ILE A 735 20.41 16.34 8.36
C ILE A 735 21.05 15.39 9.37
N SER A 736 21.75 15.88 10.40
CA SER A 736 22.31 15.03 11.45
C SER A 736 21.22 14.35 12.27
N THR A 737 20.13 15.06 12.56
CA THR A 737 18.95 14.52 13.26
C THR A 737 18.20 13.54 12.37
N GLU A 738 18.09 13.79 11.08
CA GLU A 738 17.45 12.95 10.07
C GLU A 738 18.29 11.72 9.79
N VAL A 739 19.62 11.82 9.75
CA VAL A 739 20.55 10.68 9.67
C VAL A 739 20.44 9.84 10.94
N ASN A 740 20.48 10.45 12.13
CA ASN A 740 20.25 9.73 13.39
C ASN A 740 18.83 9.14 13.48
N ARG A 741 17.82 9.80 12.90
CA ARG A 741 16.44 9.32 12.81
C ARG A 741 16.31 8.21 11.76
N LEU A 742 17.05 8.26 10.66
CA LEU A 742 17.11 7.21 9.65
C LEU A 742 17.83 5.98 10.22
N ASP A 743 18.96 6.15 10.91
CA ASP A 743 19.60 5.09 11.71
C ASP A 743 18.63 4.54 12.76
N GLY A 744 17.89 5.42 13.44
CA GLY A 744 16.80 5.03 14.34
C GLY A 744 15.60 4.36 13.66
N ARG A 745 15.34 4.61 12.38
CA ARG A 745 14.30 3.96 11.56
C ARG A 745 14.74 2.62 10.99
N ILE A 746 16.05 2.39 10.86
CA ILE A 746 16.60 1.07 10.52
C ILE A 746 16.30 0.08 11.65
N ASN A 747 16.09 0.57 12.88
CA ASN A 747 15.45 -0.20 13.94
C ASN A 747 13.94 -0.29 13.68
N SER A 748 13.53 -1.38 13.03
CA SER A 748 12.15 -1.65 12.66
C SER A 748 11.43 -2.35 13.82
N GLN A 749 10.65 -1.60 14.58
CA GLN A 749 9.69 -2.13 15.54
C GLN A 749 8.27 -1.91 15.01
N ALA A 750 7.56 -3.00 14.69
CA ALA A 750 6.16 -2.95 14.30
C ALA A 750 5.31 -3.61 15.39
N GLN A 751 4.28 -2.90 15.84
CA GLN A 751 3.37 -3.38 16.87
C GLN A 751 1.93 -3.21 16.38
N SER A 752 1.14 -4.28 16.46
CA SER A 752 -0.31 -4.25 16.27
C SER A 752 -0.99 -4.75 17.53
N LEU A 753 -1.97 -4.00 18.01
CA LEU A 753 -2.74 -4.30 19.21
C LEU A 753 -4.22 -4.25 18.87
N ILE A 754 -4.91 -5.38 19.03
CA ILE A 754 -6.36 -5.48 18.89
C ILE A 754 -6.93 -5.71 20.29
N ALA A 755 -7.68 -4.76 20.82
CA ALA A 755 -8.30 -4.86 22.13
C ALA A 755 -9.80 -4.64 22.06
N VAL A 756 -10.57 -5.48 22.75
CA VAL A 756 -12.01 -5.35 22.93
C VAL A 756 -12.30 -5.42 24.43
N GLN A 757 -13.01 -4.44 24.96
CA GLN A 757 -13.38 -4.38 26.37
C GLN A 757 -14.88 -4.13 26.51
N SER A 758 -15.50 -4.84 27.44
CA SER A 758 -16.85 -4.57 27.93
C SER A 758 -16.80 -4.33 29.43
N SER A 759 -17.53 -3.33 29.92
CA SER A 759 -17.60 -3.01 31.34
C SER A 759 -19.04 -2.71 31.77
N LEU A 760 -19.38 -3.15 32.99
CA LEU A 760 -20.60 -2.81 33.71
C LEU A 760 -20.25 -2.65 35.18
N ASP A 761 -20.45 -1.45 35.73
CA ASP A 761 -19.99 -1.07 37.08
C ASP A 761 -18.49 -1.37 37.31
N SER A 762 -18.17 -2.24 38.26
CA SER A 762 -16.80 -2.67 38.57
C SER A 762 -16.34 -3.90 37.79
N ASP A 763 -17.24 -4.54 37.04
CA ASP A 763 -16.92 -5.75 36.29
C ASP A 763 -16.36 -5.38 34.90
N ILE A 764 -15.19 -5.93 34.59
CA ILE A 764 -14.47 -5.69 33.34
C ILE A 764 -14.10 -7.04 32.72
N ALA A 765 -14.50 -7.23 31.47
CA ALA A 765 -14.04 -8.32 30.63
C ALA A 765 -13.37 -7.75 29.38
N SER A 766 -12.15 -8.18 29.10
CA SER A 766 -11.38 -7.74 27.93
C SER A 766 -10.66 -8.89 27.23
N VAL A 767 -10.43 -8.69 25.94
CA VAL A 767 -9.59 -9.52 25.09
C VAL A 767 -8.56 -8.61 24.42
N GLN A 768 -7.31 -9.04 24.39
CA GLN A 768 -6.20 -8.30 23.79
C GLN A 768 -5.33 -9.25 22.96
N GLN A 769 -5.10 -8.91 21.70
CA GLN A 769 -4.16 -9.60 20.81
C GLN A 769 -3.03 -8.63 20.48
N SER A 770 -1.78 -9.06 20.68
CA SER A 770 -0.60 -8.26 20.39
C SER A 770 0.33 -9.00 19.42
N LEU A 771 0.63 -8.37 18.28
CA LEU A 771 1.63 -8.80 17.31
C LEU A 771 2.79 -7.82 17.38
N ASN A 772 3.99 -8.30 17.69
CA ASN A 772 5.19 -7.47 17.77
C ASN A 772 6.28 -8.08 16.92
N THR A 773 6.92 -7.28 16.07
CA THR A 773 8.22 -7.61 15.48
C THR A 773 9.21 -6.53 15.85
N ASN A 774 10.46 -6.94 16.06
CA ASN A 774 11.56 -6.05 16.33
C ASN A 774 12.80 -6.53 15.57
N ILE A 775 13.44 -5.62 14.85
CA ILE A 775 14.76 -5.80 14.25
C ILE A 775 15.61 -4.61 14.71
N ASN A 776 16.63 -4.89 15.51
CA ASN A 776 17.53 -3.88 16.06
C ASN A 776 18.95 -4.08 15.53
N ARG A 777 19.49 -3.03 14.90
CA ARG A 777 20.87 -2.98 14.39
C ARG A 777 21.61 -1.82 15.01
N VAL A 778 22.85 -2.07 15.43
CA VAL A 778 23.78 -1.03 15.94
C VAL A 778 25.03 -1.10 15.09
N ASP A 779 25.45 0.05 14.52
CA ASP A 779 26.60 0.16 13.62
C ASP A 779 26.57 -0.82 12.42
N GLY A 780 25.36 -1.16 11.94
CA GLY A 780 25.13 -2.10 10.83
C GLY A 780 25.09 -3.57 11.23
N GLU A 781 25.45 -3.93 12.46
CA GLU A 781 25.45 -5.30 12.97
C GLU A 781 24.11 -5.65 13.65
N LEU A 782 23.61 -6.87 13.46
CA LEU A 782 22.33 -7.30 14.04
C LEU A 782 22.50 -7.59 15.53
N VAL A 783 21.85 -6.79 16.38
CA VAL A 783 21.95 -6.92 17.85
C VAL A 783 20.81 -7.75 18.42
N SER A 784 19.59 -7.56 17.92
CA SER A 784 18.45 -8.41 18.28
C SER A 784 17.42 -8.48 17.17
N ILE A 785 16.79 -9.64 17.03
CA ILE A 785 15.66 -9.88 16.15
C ILE A 785 14.63 -10.71 16.90
N GLY A 786 13.35 -10.37 16.78
CA GLY A 786 12.31 -11.07 17.50
C GLY A 786 10.91 -10.84 16.93
N ALA A 787 10.10 -11.88 16.95
CA ALA A 787 8.67 -11.84 16.63
C ALA A 787 7.89 -12.46 17.79
N LEU A 788 6.95 -11.70 18.37
CA LEU A 788 6.10 -12.11 19.48
C LEU A 788 4.63 -11.96 19.10
N TYR A 789 3.88 -13.05 19.17
CA TYR A 789 2.43 -13.06 19.11
C TYR A 789 1.86 -13.42 20.47
N THR A 790 0.93 -12.63 21.00
CA THR A 790 0.20 -12.96 22.24
C THR A 790 -1.30 -12.74 22.07
N ALA A 791 -2.09 -13.60 22.71
CA ALA A 791 -3.52 -13.43 22.89
C ALA A 791 -3.82 -13.55 24.38
N GLN A 792 -4.37 -12.50 24.97
CA GLN A 792 -4.70 -12.36 26.37
C GLN A 792 -6.20 -12.19 26.53
N VAL A 793 -6.77 -12.86 27.53
CA VAL A 793 -8.13 -12.65 28.00
C VAL A 793 -8.08 -12.26 29.47
N GLN A 794 -8.93 -11.34 29.89
CA GLN A 794 -9.01 -10.92 31.28
C GLN A 794 -10.47 -10.75 31.70
N VAL A 795 -10.82 -11.25 32.89
CA VAL A 795 -12.09 -10.95 33.55
C VAL A 795 -11.81 -10.64 35.01
N ASN A 796 -12.16 -9.44 35.47
CA ASN A 796 -12.04 -9.01 36.87
C ASN A 796 -10.67 -9.28 37.51
N GLY A 797 -9.59 -9.17 36.72
CA GLY A 797 -8.21 -9.36 37.17
C GLY A 797 -7.67 -10.78 37.03
N LEU A 798 -8.50 -11.79 36.72
CA LEU A 798 -8.01 -13.10 36.29
C LEU A 798 -7.59 -13.01 34.83
N ILE A 799 -6.31 -13.26 34.57
CA ILE A 799 -5.70 -13.19 33.24
C ILE A 799 -5.38 -14.60 32.80
N GLY A 800 -5.68 -14.91 31.54
CA GLY A 800 -5.18 -16.11 30.87
C GLY A 800 -4.80 -15.79 29.44
N GLY A 801 -4.02 -16.65 28.79
CA GLY A 801 -3.58 -16.37 27.44
C GLY A 801 -2.70 -17.41 26.78
N PHE A 802 -2.19 -17.01 25.62
CA PHE A 802 -1.29 -17.76 24.77
C PHE A 802 -0.24 -16.84 24.17
N GLY A 803 1.01 -17.31 24.08
CA GLY A 803 2.09 -16.59 23.42
C GLY A 803 2.97 -17.51 22.56
N ILE A 804 3.45 -16.99 21.44
CA ILE A 804 4.55 -17.58 20.65
C ILE A 804 5.61 -16.51 20.44
N TYR A 805 6.86 -16.84 20.76
CA TYR A 805 8.02 -15.99 20.54
C TYR A 805 9.05 -16.70 19.67
N ASN A 806 9.65 -15.97 18.72
CA ASN A 806 10.74 -16.45 17.89
C ASN A 806 11.83 -15.37 17.85
N ASP A 807 13.05 -15.70 18.27
CA ASP A 807 14.20 -14.79 18.27
C ASP A 807 15.18 -15.02 17.10
N GLY A 808 14.77 -15.82 16.11
CA GLY A 808 15.59 -16.24 14.98
C GLY A 808 16.47 -17.46 15.24
N THR A 809 16.58 -17.92 16.50
CA THR A 809 17.34 -19.11 16.90
C THR A 809 16.48 -20.16 17.60
N GLN A 810 15.51 -19.71 18.39
CA GLN A 810 14.60 -20.53 19.18
C GLN A 810 13.16 -20.04 19.00
N VAL A 811 12.21 -20.99 18.99
CA VAL A 811 10.77 -20.70 19.00
C VAL A 811 10.16 -21.29 20.27
N ASP A 812 9.61 -20.42 21.12
CA ASP A 812 8.94 -20.80 22.35
C ASP A 812 7.44 -20.52 22.24
N ALA A 813 6.61 -21.46 22.69
CA ALA A 813 5.15 -21.28 22.77
C ALA A 813 4.64 -21.70 24.15
N GLY A 814 3.79 -20.87 24.74
CA GLY A 814 3.26 -21.07 26.09
C GLY A 814 1.77 -20.76 26.19
N PHE A 815 1.07 -21.51 27.04
CA PHE A 815 -0.31 -21.26 27.44
C PHE A 815 -0.32 -20.94 28.93
N ASP A 816 -0.85 -19.78 29.31
CA ASP A 816 -1.08 -19.39 30.70
C ASP A 816 -2.57 -19.56 31.00
N VAL A 817 -2.96 -20.76 31.42
CA VAL A 817 -4.35 -21.17 31.61
C VAL A 817 -4.47 -22.17 32.74
N ASP A 818 -5.59 -22.13 33.47
CA ASP A 818 -5.90 -23.14 34.50
C ASP A 818 -6.19 -24.53 33.90
N SER A 819 -6.71 -24.58 32.67
CA SER A 819 -7.00 -25.84 31.98
C SER A 819 -6.82 -25.71 30.46
N PHE A 820 -5.93 -26.54 29.90
CA PHE A 820 -5.68 -26.64 28.46
C PHE A 820 -6.16 -28.00 27.94
N PHE A 821 -6.94 -28.03 26.85
CA PHE A 821 -7.36 -29.28 26.23
C PHE A 821 -7.42 -29.20 24.70
N LEU A 822 -7.13 -30.32 24.03
CA LEU A 822 -7.31 -30.48 22.59
C LEU A 822 -8.62 -31.25 22.33
N GLY A 823 -9.68 -30.60 21.83
CA GLY A 823 -10.98 -31.27 21.60
C GLY A 823 -12.14 -30.34 21.22
N ARG A 824 -13.33 -30.92 20.92
CA ARG A 824 -14.56 -30.16 20.59
C ARG A 824 -15.33 -29.80 21.87
N THR A 825 -15.96 -28.62 21.90
CA THR A 825 -16.63 -28.02 23.09
C THR A 825 -18.08 -28.47 23.36
N ASN A 826 -18.63 -29.39 22.56
CA ASN A 826 -20.02 -29.86 22.74
C ASN A 826 -20.18 -30.75 24.00
N ALA A 827 -21.38 -30.77 24.58
CA ALA A 827 -21.72 -31.42 25.86
C ALA A 827 -21.32 -32.90 26.02
N ASN A 828 -21.09 -33.65 24.93
CA ASN A 828 -20.85 -35.11 24.93
C ASN A 828 -19.50 -35.54 24.32
N LYS A 829 -18.45 -34.69 24.32
CA LYS A 829 -17.16 -35.04 23.68
C LYS A 829 -16.02 -35.19 24.70
N ARG A 830 -15.20 -36.23 24.50
CA ARG A 830 -13.99 -36.55 25.27
C ARG A 830 -12.87 -35.54 24.98
N ARG A 831 -12.16 -35.11 26.01
CA ARG A 831 -10.89 -34.36 25.93
C ARG A 831 -9.73 -35.37 26.02
N PRO A 832 -9.10 -35.76 24.89
CA PRO A 832 -8.11 -36.84 24.88
C PRO A 832 -6.77 -36.45 25.51
N PHE A 833 -6.48 -35.15 25.53
CA PHE A 833 -5.31 -34.53 26.16
C PHE A 833 -5.81 -33.31 26.93
N ILE A 834 -5.60 -33.29 28.24
CA ILE A 834 -5.92 -32.15 29.11
C ILE A 834 -4.83 -31.97 30.16
N MET A 835 -4.40 -30.74 30.37
CA MET A 835 -3.65 -30.32 31.57
C MET A 835 -4.67 -29.76 32.57
N ASP A 836 -4.67 -30.28 33.78
CA ASP A 836 -5.54 -29.85 34.89
C ASP A 836 -4.77 -29.95 36.21
N ASN A 837 -4.62 -28.84 36.94
CA ASN A 837 -3.84 -28.73 38.18
C ASN A 837 -2.42 -29.32 38.06
N ASP A 838 -1.64 -28.87 37.09
CA ASP A 838 -0.25 -29.32 36.80
C ASP A 838 -0.10 -30.80 36.42
N VAL A 839 -1.19 -31.52 36.20
CA VAL A 839 -1.18 -32.93 35.81
C VAL A 839 -1.73 -33.09 34.39
N VAL A 840 -1.00 -33.82 33.55
CA VAL A 840 -1.45 -34.20 32.20
C VAL A 840 -2.28 -35.48 32.28
N TYR A 841 -3.55 -35.37 31.91
CA TYR A 841 -4.44 -36.52 31.75
C TYR A 841 -4.60 -36.84 30.27
N MET A 842 -4.35 -38.11 29.93
CA MET A 842 -4.56 -38.67 28.59
C MET A 842 -5.51 -39.86 28.67
N ASN A 843 -6.57 -39.88 27.86
CA ASN A 843 -7.52 -41.01 27.87
C ASN A 843 -6.88 -42.28 27.29
N ASN A 844 -6.31 -42.19 26.09
CA ASN A 844 -5.58 -43.25 25.41
C ASN A 844 -4.39 -42.62 24.68
N ALA A 845 -3.16 -42.94 25.08
CA ALA A 845 -1.95 -42.53 24.37
C ALA A 845 -1.58 -43.60 23.32
N MET A 846 -1.51 -43.23 22.03
CA MET A 846 -0.91 -44.06 20.99
C MET A 846 0.44 -43.46 20.61
N ILE A 847 1.53 -44.11 20.98
CA ILE A 847 2.90 -43.66 20.69
C ILE A 847 3.48 -44.60 19.63
N ARG A 848 3.83 -44.06 18.46
CA ARG A 848 4.32 -44.86 17.32
C ARG A 848 5.53 -45.72 17.70
N ASN A 849 6.48 -45.15 18.45
CA ASN A 849 7.65 -45.81 19.03
C ASN A 849 7.89 -45.29 20.46
N GLY A 850 7.07 -45.74 21.43
CA GLY A 850 7.24 -45.34 22.83
C GLY A 850 8.43 -46.04 23.47
N SER A 851 9.50 -45.30 23.76
CA SER A 851 10.60 -45.77 24.62
C SER A 851 10.45 -45.14 26.00
N ILE A 852 10.27 -45.97 27.04
CA ILE A 852 10.29 -45.56 28.44
C ILE A 852 11.46 -46.29 29.09
N GLN A 853 12.58 -45.59 29.29
CA GLN A 853 13.78 -46.18 29.87
C GLN A 853 13.66 -46.33 31.39
N GLU A 854 13.01 -45.37 32.05
CA GLU A 854 12.69 -45.40 33.47
C GLU A 854 11.28 -44.80 33.67
N GLY A 855 10.38 -45.52 34.33
CA GLY A 855 9.00 -45.08 34.54
C GLY A 855 8.52 -45.36 35.96
N GLN A 856 7.99 -44.34 36.63
CA GLN A 856 7.30 -44.49 37.91
C GLN A 856 5.85 -44.88 37.67
N LEU A 857 5.63 -46.16 37.32
CA LEU A 857 4.31 -46.69 37.00
C LEU A 857 3.66 -47.31 38.24
N GLY A 858 2.39 -47.01 38.49
CA GLY A 858 1.58 -47.72 39.50
C GLY A 858 1.25 -49.15 39.05
N ALA A 859 0.30 -49.82 39.72
CA ALA A 859 -0.16 -51.15 39.29
C ALA A 859 -0.72 -51.09 37.85
N ILE A 860 -0.12 -51.86 36.93
CA ILE A 860 -0.47 -51.87 35.49
C ILE A 860 -1.32 -53.11 35.19
N THR A 861 -2.43 -52.93 34.46
CA THR A 861 -3.12 -54.06 33.81
C THR A 861 -2.47 -54.31 32.45
N ILE A 862 -1.85 -55.47 32.30
CA ILE A 862 -1.08 -55.82 31.10
C ILE A 862 -1.99 -56.48 30.08
N GLY A 863 -2.34 -55.76 29.01
CA GLY A 863 -3.27 -56.25 27.99
C GLY A 863 -2.63 -57.17 26.96
N LYS A 864 -1.53 -56.76 26.32
CA LYS A 864 -0.82 -57.49 25.25
C LYS A 864 0.61 -56.95 25.06
N PHE A 865 1.62 -57.63 25.62
CA PHE A 865 3.01 -57.43 25.19
C PHE A 865 3.35 -58.45 24.10
N PHE A 866 4.17 -58.06 23.13
CA PHE A 866 4.68 -58.95 22.08
C PHE A 866 6.20 -58.80 21.97
N LEU A 867 6.89 -59.89 21.64
CA LEU A 867 8.28 -59.85 21.17
C LEU A 867 8.34 -59.24 19.75
N ASN A 868 9.54 -58.88 19.30
CA ASN A 868 9.75 -58.32 17.95
C ASN A 868 9.31 -59.26 16.82
N ASP A 869 9.16 -60.55 17.09
CA ASP A 869 8.67 -61.55 16.15
C ASP A 869 7.13 -61.70 16.14
N GLY A 870 6.42 -60.90 16.95
CA GLY A 870 4.97 -60.94 17.07
C GLY A 870 4.42 -61.99 18.06
N SER A 871 5.28 -62.67 18.81
CA SER A 871 4.88 -63.64 19.84
C SER A 871 4.39 -62.93 21.11
N PRO A 872 3.21 -63.27 21.67
CA PRO A 872 2.73 -62.63 22.88
C PRO A 872 3.58 -63.02 24.09
N VAL A 873 3.98 -62.02 24.87
CA VAL A 873 4.73 -62.11 26.15
C VAL A 873 3.78 -62.38 27.32
N THR A 874 2.47 -62.25 27.11
CA THR A 874 1.43 -62.49 28.13
C THR A 874 0.51 -63.64 27.75
N THR A 875 0.07 -64.40 28.76
CA THR A 875 -0.99 -65.40 28.63
C THR A 875 -2.35 -64.74 28.40
N VAL A 876 -3.35 -65.53 27.98
CA VAL A 876 -4.74 -65.07 27.81
C VAL A 876 -5.33 -64.47 29.09
N GLY A 877 -4.81 -64.86 30.27
CA GLY A 877 -5.20 -64.31 31.57
C GLY A 877 -4.41 -63.08 32.03
N GLY A 878 -3.52 -62.53 31.20
CA GLY A 878 -2.74 -61.33 31.53
C GLY A 878 -1.49 -61.57 32.39
N LEU A 879 -1.12 -62.83 32.66
CA LEU A 879 0.15 -63.18 33.32
C LEU A 879 1.31 -63.16 32.31
N ILE A 880 2.50 -62.70 32.71
CA ILE A 880 3.71 -62.79 31.89
C ILE A 880 4.06 -64.27 31.68
N ARG A 881 4.36 -64.66 30.44
CA ARG A 881 4.78 -66.02 30.10
C ARG A 881 6.21 -66.25 30.60
N ALA A 882 6.49 -67.47 31.05
CA ALA A 882 7.78 -67.81 31.65
C ALA A 882 8.98 -67.62 30.69
N ASP A 883 8.78 -67.79 29.39
CA ASP A 883 9.78 -67.58 28.33
C ASP A 883 10.14 -66.10 28.11
N ALA A 884 9.32 -65.18 28.61
CA ALA A 884 9.59 -63.75 28.57
C ALA A 884 10.15 -63.20 29.90
N ILE A 885 10.46 -64.09 30.85
CA ILE A 885 11.17 -63.77 32.09
C ILE A 885 12.58 -64.33 31.94
N ASP A 886 13.60 -63.51 32.20
CA ASP A 886 14.98 -63.98 32.33
C ASP A 886 15.11 -64.81 33.63
N ALA A 887 14.63 -66.05 33.55
CA ALA A 887 14.52 -66.94 34.68
C ALA A 887 15.89 -67.32 35.25
N ASP A 888 16.95 -67.26 34.44
CA ASP A 888 18.33 -67.58 34.86
C ASP A 888 18.90 -66.49 35.79
N ASN A 889 18.45 -65.24 35.65
CA ASN A 889 18.87 -64.12 36.50
C ASN A 889 17.79 -63.67 37.50
N LEU A 890 16.70 -64.42 37.64
CA LEU A 890 15.59 -64.10 38.53
C LEU A 890 15.96 -64.32 40.00
N SER A 891 16.09 -63.22 40.76
CA SER A 891 16.26 -63.26 42.21
C SER A 891 14.91 -63.14 42.92
N VAL A 892 14.47 -64.21 43.59
CA VAL A 892 13.23 -64.21 44.39
C VAL A 892 13.60 -64.02 45.87
N ALA A 893 13.15 -62.91 46.47
CA ALA A 893 13.60 -62.49 47.79
C ALA A 893 13.22 -63.45 48.94
N GLU A 894 12.07 -64.14 48.87
CA GLU A 894 11.63 -65.10 49.90
C GLU A 894 10.85 -66.31 49.31
N ALA A 895 11.15 -67.51 49.85
CA ALA A 895 10.49 -68.81 49.67
C ALA A 895 9.86 -69.11 48.29
N ALA A 896 10.68 -69.56 47.32
CA ALA A 896 10.16 -70.23 46.14
C ALA A 896 9.45 -71.54 46.56
N THR A 897 8.13 -71.60 46.39
CA THR A 897 7.36 -72.84 46.55
C THR A 897 7.33 -73.57 45.20
N PHE A 898 7.99 -74.74 45.13
CA PHE A 898 7.96 -75.58 43.93
C PHE A 898 6.79 -76.58 44.02
N TYR A 899 5.82 -76.47 43.12
CA TYR A 899 4.67 -77.38 43.05
C TYR A 899 4.98 -78.67 42.25
N GLY A 900 6.14 -78.75 41.62
CA GLY A 900 6.56 -79.84 40.72
C GLY A 900 8.01 -80.25 40.92
N PHE A 901 8.52 -81.08 40.00
CA PHE A 901 9.91 -81.53 40.00
C PHE A 901 10.87 -80.34 39.85
N ALA A 902 11.74 -80.13 40.83
CA ALA A 902 12.76 -79.09 40.80
C ALA A 902 14.14 -79.75 40.76
N ALA A 903 14.94 -79.46 39.74
CA ALA A 903 16.27 -80.02 39.62
C ALA A 903 17.23 -79.04 38.95
N SER A 904 18.52 -79.23 39.18
CA SER A 904 19.57 -78.61 38.37
C SER A 904 19.50 -79.10 36.92
N SER A 905 19.99 -78.27 35.99
CA SER A 905 19.92 -78.50 34.54
C SER A 905 20.51 -79.83 34.04
N ASP A 906 21.51 -80.38 34.73
CA ASP A 906 22.18 -81.64 34.34
C ASP A 906 21.69 -82.89 35.10
N TRP A 907 20.57 -82.80 35.81
CA TRP A 907 19.96 -83.98 36.43
C TRP A 907 19.34 -84.91 35.36
N PRO A 908 19.50 -86.25 35.43
CA PRO A 908 20.01 -87.06 36.54
C PRO A 908 21.52 -87.37 36.48
N ASN A 909 22.28 -86.76 35.57
CA ASN A 909 23.71 -87.04 35.44
C ASN A 909 24.50 -86.46 36.61
N SER A 910 24.22 -85.20 36.97
CA SER A 910 24.87 -84.51 38.08
C SER A 910 23.98 -83.41 38.67
N GLY A 911 24.39 -82.82 39.80
CA GLY A 911 23.66 -81.73 40.47
C GLY A 911 22.62 -82.24 41.47
N TRP A 912 21.48 -81.56 41.63
CA TRP A 912 20.48 -81.89 42.63
C TRP A 912 19.09 -82.02 42.04
N ALA A 913 18.23 -82.79 42.70
CA ALA A 913 16.81 -82.86 42.41
C ALA A 913 15.98 -83.00 43.69
N LEU A 914 14.87 -82.29 43.73
CA LEU A 914 13.80 -82.37 44.71
C LEU A 914 12.55 -82.85 43.97
N ASN A 915 12.15 -84.10 44.22
CA ASN A 915 10.95 -84.65 43.65
C ASN A 915 9.72 -84.28 44.49
N PRO A 916 8.53 -84.12 43.86
CA PRO A 916 7.28 -83.87 44.59
C PRO A 916 6.89 -85.00 45.55
N ASN A 917 7.42 -86.22 45.33
CA ASN A 917 7.18 -87.38 46.19
C ASN A 917 8.03 -87.37 47.48
N GLY A 918 8.86 -86.35 47.69
CA GLY A 918 9.73 -86.21 48.85
C GLY A 918 11.13 -86.80 48.67
N ASP A 919 11.43 -87.41 47.51
CA ASP A 919 12.76 -87.91 47.22
C ASP A 919 13.72 -86.74 46.94
N PHE A 920 14.92 -86.81 47.51
CA PHE A 920 16.00 -85.87 47.27
C PHE A 920 17.21 -86.59 46.71
N GLY A 921 17.77 -86.04 45.63
CA GLY A 921 18.99 -86.53 45.02
C GLY A 921 20.04 -85.44 44.93
N LEU A 922 21.29 -85.79 45.20
CA LEU A 922 22.46 -84.92 45.02
C LEU A 922 23.60 -85.73 44.42
N LYS A 923 24.14 -85.33 43.28
CA LYS A 923 25.20 -86.01 42.53
C LYS A 923 26.33 -85.01 42.25
N SER A 924 27.54 -85.36 42.66
CA SER A 924 28.71 -84.55 42.37
C SER A 924 29.15 -84.72 40.92
N VAL A 925 29.25 -83.61 40.19
CA VAL A 925 29.74 -83.57 38.80
C VAL A 925 31.18 -84.08 38.70
N SER A 926 32.04 -83.71 39.66
CA SER A 926 33.49 -83.91 39.58
C SER A 926 33.97 -85.23 40.15
N THR A 927 33.27 -85.76 41.14
CA THR A 927 33.70 -86.98 41.85
C THR A 927 32.84 -88.19 41.53
N GLY A 928 31.63 -88.03 40.98
CA GLY A 928 30.69 -89.15 40.78
C GLY A 928 30.08 -89.68 42.09
N GLY A 929 30.47 -89.14 43.25
CA GLY A 929 29.81 -89.42 44.52
C GLY A 929 28.38 -88.86 44.53
N ARG A 930 27.47 -89.53 45.24
CA ARG A 930 26.06 -89.12 45.27
C ARG A 930 25.37 -89.44 46.59
N VAL A 931 24.35 -88.65 46.90
CA VAL A 931 23.39 -88.84 47.98
C VAL A 931 22.02 -89.07 47.35
N GLU A 932 21.34 -90.11 47.79
CA GLU A 932 19.98 -90.45 47.40
C GLU A 932 19.17 -90.62 48.68
N GLN A 933 18.20 -89.75 48.90
CA GLN A 933 17.21 -89.87 49.96
C GLN A 933 15.87 -90.20 49.31
N ASN A 934 15.25 -91.28 49.76
CA ASN A 934 13.92 -91.68 49.35
C ASN A 934 13.10 -92.16 50.56
N GLY A 935 11.89 -92.66 50.31
CA GLY A 935 11.02 -93.21 51.36
C GLY A 935 11.63 -94.35 52.21
N ASP A 936 12.73 -94.97 51.76
CA ASP A 936 13.43 -96.05 52.47
C ASP A 936 14.68 -95.60 53.25
N GLY A 937 15.00 -94.30 53.23
CA GLY A 937 16.12 -93.70 53.95
C GLY A 937 17.11 -92.95 53.06
N MET A 938 18.27 -92.59 53.61
CA MET A 938 19.32 -91.86 52.89
C MET A 938 20.55 -92.73 52.65
N SER A 939 20.99 -92.80 51.39
CA SER A 939 22.15 -93.55 50.93
C SER A 939 23.20 -92.63 50.32
N VAL A 940 24.46 -92.78 50.73
CA VAL A 940 25.60 -92.02 50.21
C VAL A 940 26.57 -92.98 49.54
N TYR A 941 26.87 -92.73 48.27
CA TYR A 941 27.79 -93.51 47.44
C TYR A 941 29.05 -92.71 47.12
N ASP A 942 30.19 -93.39 47.04
CA ASP A 942 31.44 -92.79 46.52
C ASP A 942 31.49 -92.77 44.99
N SER A 943 32.61 -92.24 44.47
CA SER A 943 32.94 -92.13 43.05
C SER A 943 32.88 -93.44 42.26
N SER A 944 33.07 -94.58 42.95
CA SER A 944 33.10 -95.91 42.36
C SER A 944 31.74 -96.61 42.50
N SER A 945 30.67 -95.86 42.79
CA SER A 945 29.31 -96.37 43.06
C SER A 945 29.23 -97.32 44.25
N ARG A 946 30.19 -97.27 45.18
CA ARG A 946 30.14 -98.08 46.39
C ARG A 946 29.38 -97.33 47.48
N LEU A 947 28.37 -97.96 48.05
CA LEU A 947 27.63 -97.43 49.21
C LEU A 947 28.60 -97.27 50.39
N ARG A 948 28.71 -96.05 50.93
CA ARG A 948 29.59 -95.70 52.05
C ARG A 948 28.81 -95.48 53.33
N VAL A 949 27.64 -94.87 53.22
CA VAL A 949 26.77 -94.59 54.37
C VAL A 949 25.34 -94.92 53.96
N ARG A 950 24.64 -95.66 54.83
CA ARG A 950 23.20 -95.82 54.75
C ARG A 950 22.61 -95.45 56.09
N ILE A 951 21.73 -94.46 56.08
CA ILE A 951 20.94 -94.04 57.22
C ILE A 951 19.53 -94.57 56.93
N GLY A 952 19.02 -95.45 57.79
CA GLY A 952 17.89 -96.36 57.51
C GLY A 952 16.53 -95.69 57.30
N GLN A 953 15.47 -96.52 57.28
CA GLN A 953 14.06 -96.09 57.37
C GLN A 953 13.88 -95.37 58.73
N LEU A 954 13.84 -94.04 58.71
CA LEU A 954 13.55 -93.21 59.89
C LEU A 954 12.07 -92.89 59.98
#